data_AF-A0AAU1FQ96-F1
#
_entry.id   AF-A0AAU1FQ96-F1
#
_cell.length_a   1.000
_cell.length_b   1.000
_cell.length_c   1.000
_cell.angle_alpha   90.00
_cell.angle_beta   90.00
_cell.angle_gamma   90.00
#
_symmetry.space_group_name_H-M   'P 1'
#
loop_
_entity.id
_entity.type
_entity.pdbx_description
1 polymer ?
#
loop_
_entity_poly.entity_id
_entity_poly.type
_entity_poly.pdbx_seq_one_letter_code
_entity_poly.pdbx_strand_id
1 'polypeptide(L)'
;MSLIGGIRPPIAVLSVLLLTLAGITALTLGKPDNVLVPKAVLTSQQYIAEDGAVALRTSLDESISDLTNTATLFNEGQPVSADTVLDKVGDVYQKWRGTAVVEIKSGDLLAARGESVPLSAIDRSKLSAKDGLAPRMVRMDNGQTRLVILALLSWKGQPQQLLVASSSLTFPGVSLSGGRAIGVVDSTGRLLSSHGNLDAKRAQQQLKSFAGVAAKKGRQNPITSKKPGSGGYTGVSGHLTGDAAKSLRTVGGYATLAAPVAGESTVASGLGLTVVTQVDVKERTSQLTRPAFGIAAAGALLLIGGLAVMLLVGTVQRPLIRLFLESRRLTRGDLARPVTVPKAGEAARVGAALERLRQQLRGAPVDADGPAPRKGLGARALLAVCAVLLLVWSAPLMLVLNRADSSVRVPNQIVRDQKSRTATVSDRVRRALNEGHADLSAVAALIGDRTSADDMRTVLERTLEDHQRYQSLYVLGADGKILAQAGHTPHHTAGKGPSSKSLEVTGEGGKKPVITATAEAPGRDGAAVVGEFRIEFLNALLSRQGMGDVRVLDAENRVIGGDSGYLAFQKAPSHLTALLGKKDAYATVQRGGTVRVAAVAPFTGGGEAKVLQWKVVSWQPASGLAIPEYSLQNRTVLAGLLGLTAAAACLGWLHIVVVRPLRELARQAETLAGGDRKTVLYPRHHDEVGAVARSLELIRQQLQGQRRGRDGGTRTPAGVGRN
;
A
#
# COMPACT_ATOMS: atom_id res chain seq x y z
N MET A 1 43.64 -17.12 -19.73
CA MET A 1 43.24 -17.67 -18.41
C MET A 1 41.77 -17.35 -18.22
N SER A 2 40.92 -18.36 -17.99
CA SER A 2 39.48 -18.13 -17.85
C SER A 2 39.19 -17.32 -16.59
N LEU A 3 38.66 -16.11 -16.74
CA LEU A 3 38.35 -15.17 -15.65
C LEU A 3 37.19 -15.64 -14.75
N ILE A 4 36.50 -16.73 -15.11
CA ILE A 4 35.25 -17.16 -14.45
C ILE A 4 35.41 -18.51 -13.72
N GLY A 5 36.45 -19.31 -14.00
CA GLY A 5 36.69 -20.60 -13.33
C GLY A 5 37.90 -20.54 -12.39
N GLY A 6 37.68 -20.35 -11.08
CA GLY A 6 38.75 -20.29 -10.09
C GLY A 6 38.29 -20.02 -8.67
N ILE A 7 39.20 -20.12 -7.69
CA ILE A 7 38.91 -19.74 -6.29
C ILE A 7 38.90 -18.22 -6.06
N ARG A 8 39.51 -17.45 -6.97
CA ARG A 8 39.66 -15.99 -6.85
C ARG A 8 38.35 -15.22 -7.06
N PRO A 9 37.51 -15.54 -8.07
CA PRO A 9 36.25 -14.82 -8.29
C PRO A 9 35.28 -14.88 -7.09
N PRO A 10 35.00 -16.03 -6.44
CA PRO A 10 34.08 -16.08 -5.31
C PRO A 10 34.53 -15.23 -4.10
N ILE A 11 35.84 -15.22 -3.79
CA ILE A 11 36.39 -14.46 -2.66
C ILE A 11 36.39 -12.95 -2.98
N ALA A 12 36.72 -12.57 -4.23
CA ALA A 12 36.68 -11.19 -4.68
C ALA A 12 35.24 -10.65 -4.69
N VAL A 13 34.28 -11.43 -5.21
CA VAL A 13 32.84 -11.11 -5.19
C VAL A 13 32.34 -10.95 -3.75
N LEU A 14 32.71 -11.85 -2.85
CA LEU A 14 32.35 -11.73 -1.43
C LEU A 14 32.88 -10.43 -0.84
N SER A 15 34.12 -10.05 -1.13
CA SER A 15 34.74 -8.81 -0.64
C SER A 15 34.03 -7.56 -1.19
N VAL A 16 33.70 -7.54 -2.49
CA VAL A 16 32.95 -6.44 -3.12
C VAL A 16 31.54 -6.35 -2.54
N LEU A 17 30.85 -7.47 -2.31
CA LEU A 17 29.52 -7.49 -1.71
C LEU A 17 29.55 -6.99 -0.26
N LEU A 18 30.55 -7.39 0.53
CA LEU A 18 30.72 -6.91 1.91
C LEU A 18 31.00 -5.41 1.97
N LEU A 19 31.86 -4.89 1.09
CA LEU A 19 32.13 -3.46 0.98
C LEU A 19 30.88 -2.67 0.56
N THR A 20 30.15 -3.18 -0.44
CA THR A 20 28.91 -2.58 -0.92
C THR A 20 27.86 -2.56 0.19
N LEU A 21 27.69 -3.68 0.90
CA LEU A 21 26.77 -3.80 2.03
C LEU A 21 27.16 -2.87 3.19
N ALA A 22 28.46 -2.74 3.50
CA ALA A 22 28.93 -1.80 4.50
C ALA A 22 28.62 -0.35 4.11
N GLY A 23 28.82 0.01 2.84
CA GLY A 23 28.43 1.31 2.29
C GLY A 23 26.93 1.58 2.38
N ILE A 24 26.10 0.62 1.98
CA ILE A 24 24.64 0.69 2.10
C ILE A 24 24.23 0.83 3.57
N THR A 25 24.82 0.04 4.47
CA THR A 25 24.54 0.07 5.91
C THR A 25 24.87 1.44 6.50
N ALA A 26 26.04 2.00 6.17
CA ALA A 26 26.43 3.34 6.61
C ALA A 26 25.50 4.43 6.07
N LEU A 27 25.09 4.35 4.80
CA LEU A 27 24.22 5.36 4.19
C LEU A 27 22.75 5.28 4.64
N THR A 28 22.23 4.07 4.85
CA THR A 28 20.80 3.85 5.17
C THR A 28 20.51 3.97 6.67
N LEU A 29 21.46 3.57 7.52
CA LEU A 29 21.34 3.61 8.97
C LEU A 29 22.08 4.80 9.61
N GLY A 30 23.07 5.38 8.91
CA GLY A 30 23.91 6.48 9.42
C GLY A 30 23.45 7.87 9.00
N LYS A 31 22.51 8.01 8.06
CA LYS A 31 21.90 9.31 7.77
C LYS A 31 20.98 9.70 8.93
N PRO A 32 21.21 10.85 9.60
CA PRO A 32 20.20 11.40 10.48
C PRO A 32 18.98 11.70 9.62
N ASP A 33 17.87 11.05 9.90
CA ASP A 33 16.58 11.49 9.39
C ASP A 33 16.31 12.80 10.14
N ASN A 34 16.85 13.93 9.63
CA ASN A 34 16.56 15.29 10.10
C ASN A 34 15.13 15.69 9.70
N VAL A 35 14.19 14.77 9.89
CA VAL A 35 12.80 14.95 9.52
C VAL A 35 12.10 15.51 10.74
N LEU A 36 11.98 16.85 10.76
CA LEU A 36 11.33 17.61 11.83
C LEU A 36 9.87 17.17 12.06
N VAL A 37 9.23 16.58 11.05
CA VAL A 37 7.88 16.02 11.11
C VAL A 37 7.86 14.60 10.55
N PRO A 38 7.51 13.57 11.34
CA PRO A 38 7.50 12.18 10.86
C PRO A 38 6.72 11.98 9.56
N LYS A 39 7.24 11.13 8.64
CA LYS A 39 6.59 10.85 7.35
C LYS A 39 5.15 10.35 7.51
N ALA A 40 4.87 9.55 8.54
CA ALA A 40 3.51 9.15 8.89
C ALA A 40 2.55 10.34 9.01
N VAL A 41 2.99 11.45 9.62
CA VAL A 41 2.14 12.63 9.83
C VAL A 41 1.88 13.34 8.50
N LEU A 42 2.89 13.47 7.65
CA LEU A 42 2.76 14.05 6.32
C LEU A 42 1.81 13.23 5.44
N THR A 43 1.99 11.90 5.41
CA THR A 43 1.11 10.97 4.70
C THR A 43 -0.32 11.02 5.25
N SER A 44 -0.50 11.15 6.56
CA SER A 44 -1.81 11.33 7.17
C SER A 44 -2.50 12.62 6.70
N GLN A 45 -1.76 13.73 6.54
CA GLN A 45 -2.36 14.97 6.02
C GLN A 45 -2.81 14.85 4.56
N GLN A 46 -2.03 14.14 3.74
CA GLN A 46 -2.40 13.80 2.37
C GLN A 46 -3.73 13.01 2.37
N TYR A 47 -3.85 11.95 3.18
CA TYR A 47 -5.08 11.15 3.24
C TYR A 47 -6.31 11.94 3.70
N ILE A 48 -6.14 12.89 4.62
CA ILE A 48 -7.25 13.79 5.01
C ILE A 48 -7.68 14.68 3.84
N ALA A 49 -6.74 15.17 3.04
CA ALA A 49 -7.08 15.96 1.85
C ALA A 49 -7.78 15.10 0.80
N GLU A 50 -7.34 13.85 0.57
CA GLU A 50 -8.02 12.89 -0.31
C GLU A 50 -9.44 12.60 0.18
N ASP A 51 -9.64 12.35 1.47
CA ASP A 51 -10.97 12.12 2.06
C ASP A 51 -11.90 13.32 1.89
N GLY A 52 -11.35 14.53 2.05
CA GLY A 52 -12.06 15.80 1.81
C GLY A 52 -12.39 16.02 0.34
N ALA A 53 -11.50 15.69 -0.58
CA ALA A 53 -11.73 15.79 -2.03
C ALA A 53 -12.81 14.80 -2.50
N VAL A 54 -12.79 13.56 -1.97
CA VAL A 54 -13.87 12.59 -2.23
C VAL A 54 -15.20 13.08 -1.64
N ALA A 55 -15.21 13.57 -0.40
CA ALA A 55 -16.42 14.12 0.23
C ALA A 55 -17.02 15.26 -0.59
N LEU A 56 -16.17 16.21 -0.99
CA LEU A 56 -16.60 17.37 -1.75
C LEU A 56 -17.10 16.95 -3.13
N ARG A 57 -16.37 16.09 -3.85
CA ARG A 57 -16.83 15.57 -5.14
C ARG A 57 -18.21 14.91 -5.02
N THR A 58 -18.36 13.94 -4.12
CA THR A 58 -19.62 13.21 -3.93
C THR A 58 -20.76 14.18 -3.63
N SER A 59 -20.56 15.15 -2.72
CA SER A 59 -21.59 16.13 -2.40
C SER A 59 -21.95 17.05 -3.57
N LEU A 60 -20.99 17.40 -4.42
CA LEU A 60 -21.23 18.22 -5.61
C LEU A 60 -21.98 17.41 -6.67
N ASP A 61 -21.50 16.22 -7.00
CA ASP A 61 -22.14 15.31 -7.96
C ASP A 61 -23.59 15.01 -7.51
N GLU A 62 -23.83 14.72 -6.23
CA GLU A 62 -25.17 14.52 -5.66
C GLU A 62 -26.04 15.77 -5.75
N SER A 63 -25.47 16.95 -5.45
CA SER A 63 -26.24 18.19 -5.57
C SER A 63 -26.64 18.51 -7.01
N ILE A 64 -25.84 18.10 -7.99
CA ILE A 64 -26.12 18.29 -9.42
C ILE A 64 -27.13 17.26 -9.88
N SER A 65 -26.96 16.00 -9.48
CA SER A 65 -27.86 14.89 -9.82
C SER A 65 -29.27 15.17 -9.31
N ASP A 66 -29.44 15.53 -8.04
CA ASP A 66 -30.78 15.73 -7.46
C ASP A 66 -31.56 16.86 -8.15
N LEU A 67 -30.89 17.96 -8.52
CA LEU A 67 -31.57 19.04 -9.25
C LEU A 67 -31.97 18.60 -10.66
N THR A 68 -31.09 17.87 -11.34
CA THR A 68 -31.30 17.39 -12.71
C THR A 68 -32.42 16.34 -12.73
N ASN A 69 -32.41 15.40 -11.78
CA ASN A 69 -33.41 14.37 -11.61
C ASN A 69 -34.75 15.00 -11.27
N THR A 70 -34.79 15.95 -10.33
CA THR A 70 -36.03 16.67 -10.00
C THR A 70 -36.62 17.37 -11.23
N ALA A 71 -35.81 18.10 -12.00
CA ALA A 71 -36.28 18.74 -13.23
C ALA A 71 -36.79 17.72 -14.26
N THR A 72 -36.12 16.57 -14.37
CA THR A 72 -36.53 15.51 -15.30
C THR A 72 -37.84 14.86 -14.89
N LEU A 73 -38.04 14.61 -13.59
CA LEU A 73 -39.30 14.10 -13.04
C LEU A 73 -40.46 15.07 -13.31
N PHE A 74 -40.22 16.38 -13.24
CA PHE A 74 -41.22 17.38 -13.62
C PHE A 74 -41.53 17.38 -15.12
N ASN A 75 -40.54 17.15 -15.98
CA ASN A 75 -40.71 17.14 -17.43
C ASN A 75 -41.56 15.96 -17.93
N GLU A 76 -41.63 14.87 -17.17
CA GLU A 76 -42.46 13.70 -17.48
C GLU A 76 -43.91 13.83 -17.02
N GLY A 77 -44.14 14.68 -16.01
CA GLY A 77 -45.47 14.98 -15.50
C GLY A 77 -46.23 16.01 -16.34
N GLN A 78 -47.44 16.32 -15.87
CA GLN A 78 -48.17 17.48 -16.40
C GLN A 78 -47.45 18.79 -16.05
N PRO A 79 -47.55 19.84 -16.89
CA PRO A 79 -47.00 21.14 -16.57
C PRO A 79 -47.52 21.67 -15.23
N VAL A 80 -46.61 22.16 -14.38
CA VAL A 80 -46.91 22.75 -13.08
C VAL A 80 -46.38 24.18 -13.00
N SER A 81 -46.88 24.98 -12.06
CA SER A 81 -46.39 26.35 -11.87
C SER A 81 -44.96 26.36 -11.31
N ALA A 82 -44.24 27.46 -11.55
CA ALA A 82 -42.90 27.65 -11.02
C ALA A 82 -42.86 27.59 -9.48
N ASP A 83 -43.89 28.12 -8.80
CA ASP A 83 -44.03 28.01 -7.34
C ASP A 83 -44.14 26.55 -6.88
N THR A 84 -44.99 25.74 -7.55
CA THR A 84 -45.13 24.32 -7.21
C THR A 84 -43.84 23.54 -7.42
N VAL A 85 -43.05 23.88 -8.44
CA VAL A 85 -41.72 23.29 -8.62
C VAL A 85 -40.83 23.60 -7.42
N LEU A 86 -40.73 24.88 -7.04
CA LEU A 86 -39.84 25.30 -5.96
C LEU A 86 -40.28 24.78 -4.58
N ASP A 87 -41.57 24.71 -4.31
CA ASP A 87 -42.10 24.19 -3.04
C ASP A 87 -41.76 22.71 -2.89
N LYS A 88 -42.01 21.89 -3.92
CA LYS A 88 -41.62 20.47 -3.92
C LYS A 88 -40.12 20.26 -3.82
N VAL A 89 -39.32 21.05 -4.53
CA VAL A 89 -37.85 21.01 -4.46
C VAL A 89 -37.38 21.30 -3.02
N GLY A 90 -37.98 22.30 -2.36
CA GLY A 90 -37.64 22.71 -0.99
C GLY A 90 -38.09 21.71 0.09
N ASP A 91 -39.26 21.10 -0.10
CA ASP A 91 -39.83 20.11 0.83
C ASP A 91 -39.01 18.81 0.84
N VAL A 92 -38.55 18.38 -0.34
CA VAL A 92 -37.75 17.15 -0.49
C VAL A 92 -36.28 17.38 -0.14
N TYR A 93 -35.70 18.51 -0.58
CA TYR A 93 -34.25 18.75 -0.48
C TYR A 93 -33.92 20.06 0.24
N GLN A 94 -33.55 19.97 1.52
CA GLN A 94 -33.14 21.12 2.35
C GLN A 94 -31.63 21.44 2.24
N LYS A 95 -31.05 21.37 1.03
CA LYS A 95 -29.59 21.53 0.84
C LYS A 95 -29.15 22.79 0.09
N TRP A 96 -30.06 23.42 -0.65
CA TRP A 96 -29.78 24.66 -1.38
C TRP A 96 -30.07 25.88 -0.53
N ARG A 97 -29.28 26.94 -0.73
CA ARG A 97 -29.50 28.21 -0.04
C ARG A 97 -30.57 29.06 -0.71
N GLY A 98 -30.65 28.94 -2.03
CA GLY A 98 -31.66 29.63 -2.82
C GLY A 98 -31.92 28.91 -4.13
N THR A 99 -33.17 28.90 -4.56
CA THR A 99 -33.64 28.30 -5.80
C THR A 99 -34.48 29.30 -6.58
N ALA A 100 -34.43 29.23 -7.90
CA ALA A 100 -35.16 30.13 -8.79
C ALA A 100 -35.57 29.41 -10.08
N VAL A 101 -36.70 29.81 -10.65
CA VAL A 101 -37.13 29.40 -11.99
C VAL A 101 -37.16 30.63 -12.89
N VAL A 102 -36.47 30.55 -14.02
CA VAL A 102 -36.34 31.67 -14.97
C VAL A 102 -36.77 31.20 -16.36
N GLU A 103 -37.61 31.96 -17.05
CA GLU A 103 -37.90 31.66 -18.46
C GLU A 103 -36.69 32.01 -19.33
N ILE A 104 -36.24 31.08 -20.18
CA ILE A 104 -34.96 31.25 -20.90
C ILE A 104 -35.00 32.42 -21.90
N LYS A 105 -36.10 32.53 -22.66
CA LYS A 105 -36.23 33.50 -23.76
C LYS A 105 -36.36 34.93 -23.26
N SER A 106 -37.34 35.23 -22.40
CA SER A 106 -37.52 36.58 -21.81
C SER A 106 -36.40 36.88 -20.80
N GLY A 107 -36.06 35.91 -19.95
CA GLY A 107 -35.22 36.12 -18.77
C GLY A 107 -36.02 36.49 -17.54
N ASP A 108 -37.34 36.40 -17.62
CA ASP A 108 -38.23 36.73 -16.53
C ASP A 108 -38.07 35.71 -15.40
N LEU A 109 -37.88 36.24 -14.19
CA LEU A 109 -37.87 35.44 -12.97
C LEU A 109 -39.31 35.05 -12.65
N LEU A 110 -39.65 33.77 -12.83
CA LEU A 110 -40.99 33.25 -12.62
C LEU A 110 -41.27 32.97 -11.13
N ALA A 111 -40.28 32.44 -10.41
CA ALA A 111 -40.37 32.21 -8.97
C ALA A 111 -38.98 32.14 -8.33
N ALA A 112 -38.89 32.41 -7.03
CA ALA A 112 -37.69 32.23 -6.22
C ALA A 112 -38.02 31.81 -4.78
N ARG A 113 -37.10 31.09 -4.13
CA ARG A 113 -37.13 30.73 -2.70
C ARG A 113 -35.73 30.87 -2.09
N GLY A 114 -35.65 31.22 -0.80
CA GLY A 114 -34.39 31.32 -0.06
C GLY A 114 -33.55 32.57 -0.39
N GLU A 115 -32.23 32.43 -0.35
CA GLU A 115 -31.28 33.49 -0.68
C GLU A 115 -31.30 33.85 -2.19
N SER A 116 -30.96 35.12 -2.51
CA SER A 116 -30.88 35.57 -3.90
C SER A 116 -29.84 34.79 -4.71
N VAL A 117 -30.29 34.25 -5.85
CA VAL A 117 -29.47 33.47 -6.79
C VAL A 117 -28.75 34.44 -7.76
N PRO A 118 -27.45 34.26 -8.04
CA PRO A 118 -26.70 35.16 -8.91
C PRO A 118 -26.99 34.91 -10.40
N LEU A 119 -28.19 35.28 -10.85
CA LEU A 119 -28.67 35.07 -12.22
C LEU A 119 -27.86 35.85 -13.27
N SER A 120 -27.24 36.97 -12.89
CA SER A 120 -26.37 37.76 -13.77
C SER A 120 -25.12 37.01 -14.24
N ALA A 121 -24.71 35.95 -13.53
CA ALA A 121 -23.58 35.12 -13.91
C ALA A 121 -23.95 34.04 -14.96
N ILE A 122 -25.23 33.94 -15.35
CA ILE A 122 -25.73 32.96 -16.31
C ILE A 122 -25.84 33.61 -17.69
N ASP A 123 -24.93 33.25 -18.59
CA ASP A 123 -25.02 33.62 -20.00
C ASP A 123 -26.07 32.75 -20.71
N ARG A 124 -27.30 33.28 -20.80
CA ARG A 124 -28.45 32.59 -21.40
C ARG A 124 -28.25 32.24 -22.87
N SER A 125 -27.43 33.01 -23.59
CA SER A 125 -27.15 32.78 -25.01
C SER A 125 -26.34 31.51 -25.27
N LYS A 126 -25.64 31.02 -24.24
CA LYS A 126 -24.77 29.82 -24.31
C LYS A 126 -25.41 28.58 -23.72
N LEU A 127 -26.67 28.62 -23.28
CA LEU A 127 -27.34 27.47 -22.65
C LEU A 127 -27.51 26.28 -23.59
N SER A 128 -27.64 26.53 -24.90
CA SER A 128 -27.73 25.48 -25.93
C SER A 128 -26.39 24.87 -26.34
N ALA A 129 -25.26 25.43 -25.87
CA ALA A 129 -23.95 24.88 -26.14
C ALA A 129 -23.73 23.56 -25.37
N LYS A 130 -22.76 22.75 -25.81
CA LYS A 130 -22.44 21.44 -25.22
C LYS A 130 -22.29 21.44 -23.70
N ASP A 131 -21.73 22.52 -23.12
CA ASP A 131 -21.54 22.69 -21.68
C ASP A 131 -22.38 23.84 -21.10
N GLY A 132 -23.44 24.26 -21.81
CA GLY A 132 -24.28 25.41 -21.45
C GLY A 132 -24.93 25.30 -20.07
N LEU A 133 -25.30 24.09 -19.67
CA LEU A 133 -25.91 23.76 -18.37
C LEU A 133 -24.89 23.33 -17.30
N ALA A 134 -23.59 23.31 -17.60
CA ALA A 134 -22.58 22.88 -16.64
C ALA A 134 -22.60 23.75 -15.37
N PRO A 135 -22.40 23.16 -14.17
CA PRO A 135 -22.34 23.92 -12.94
C PRO A 135 -21.12 24.84 -12.93
N ARG A 136 -21.21 25.95 -12.20
CA ARG A 136 -20.15 26.96 -12.18
C ARG A 136 -19.98 27.61 -10.82
N MET A 137 -18.75 28.03 -10.55
CA MET A 137 -18.40 28.75 -9.33
C MET A 137 -18.54 30.25 -9.55
N VAL A 138 -19.46 30.89 -8.83
CA VAL A 138 -19.73 32.33 -8.93
C VAL A 138 -19.27 33.02 -7.66
N ARG A 139 -18.50 34.10 -7.82
CA ARG A 139 -18.08 34.95 -6.71
C ARG A 139 -19.13 36.04 -6.51
N MET A 140 -19.68 36.11 -5.31
CA MET A 140 -20.62 37.16 -4.90
C MET A 140 -19.84 38.41 -4.48
N ASP A 141 -20.51 39.57 -4.52
CA ASP A 141 -19.92 40.87 -4.14
C ASP A 141 -19.42 40.90 -2.68
N ASN A 142 -20.08 40.14 -1.81
CA ASN A 142 -19.66 39.98 -0.40
C ASN A 142 -18.40 39.11 -0.22
N GLY A 143 -17.79 38.64 -1.31
CA GLY A 143 -16.63 37.76 -1.25
C GLY A 143 -16.95 36.34 -0.76
N GLN A 144 -18.16 35.84 -0.96
CA GLN A 144 -18.46 34.41 -0.86
C GLN A 144 -18.47 33.76 -2.24
N THR A 145 -18.14 32.48 -2.33
CA THR A 145 -18.26 31.72 -3.57
C THR A 145 -19.47 30.80 -3.50
N ARG A 146 -20.36 30.89 -4.47
CA ARG A 146 -21.55 30.04 -4.64
C ARG A 146 -21.31 29.05 -5.77
N LEU A 147 -21.73 27.81 -5.56
CA LEU A 147 -21.95 26.86 -6.65
C LEU A 147 -23.33 27.17 -7.24
N VAL A 148 -23.38 27.36 -8.55
CA VAL A 148 -24.63 27.53 -9.30
C VAL A 148 -24.83 26.28 -10.15
N ILE A 149 -25.97 25.63 -9.97
CA ILE A 149 -26.40 24.41 -10.67
C ILE A 149 -27.62 24.77 -11.51
N LEU A 150 -27.66 24.25 -12.74
CA LEU A 150 -28.69 24.55 -13.73
C LEU A 150 -29.35 23.24 -14.17
N ALA A 151 -30.68 23.24 -14.26
CA ALA A 151 -31.45 22.14 -14.84
C ALA A 151 -32.56 22.70 -15.74
N LEU A 152 -32.90 21.96 -16.80
CA LEU A 152 -33.87 22.40 -17.80
C LEU A 152 -35.27 21.87 -17.48
N LEU A 153 -36.24 22.77 -17.44
CA LEU A 153 -37.67 22.47 -17.39
C LEU A 153 -38.28 22.73 -18.77
N SER A 154 -38.87 21.70 -19.36
CA SER A 154 -39.35 21.71 -20.74
C SER A 154 -40.59 20.82 -20.91
N TRP A 155 -41.73 21.46 -21.11
CA TRP A 155 -42.99 20.81 -21.44
C TRP A 155 -43.44 21.12 -22.87
N LYS A 156 -44.17 20.19 -23.49
CA LYS A 156 -44.70 20.38 -24.85
C LYS A 156 -45.65 21.58 -24.89
N GLY A 157 -45.37 22.54 -25.77
CA GLY A 157 -46.20 23.74 -25.97
C GLY A 157 -45.99 24.86 -24.94
N GLN A 158 -45.05 24.71 -24.01
CA GLN A 158 -44.68 25.75 -23.04
C GLN A 158 -43.30 26.35 -23.34
N PRO A 159 -43.03 27.61 -22.96
CA PRO A 159 -41.69 28.18 -22.98
C PRO A 159 -40.73 27.35 -22.12
N GLN A 160 -39.47 27.21 -22.58
CA GLN A 160 -38.45 26.54 -21.80
C GLN A 160 -38.05 27.40 -20.59
N GLN A 161 -37.96 26.74 -19.43
CA GLN A 161 -37.62 27.36 -18.16
C GLN A 161 -36.33 26.74 -17.61
N LEU A 162 -35.59 27.53 -16.83
CA LEU A 162 -34.34 27.15 -16.21
C LEU A 162 -34.56 27.08 -14.70
N LEU A 163 -34.42 25.89 -14.14
CA LEU A 163 -34.35 25.69 -12.69
C LEU A 163 -32.90 25.94 -12.25
N VAL A 164 -32.71 26.94 -11.40
CA VAL A 164 -31.42 27.36 -10.89
C VAL A 164 -31.37 27.12 -9.40
N ALA A 165 -30.34 26.43 -8.93
CA ALA A 165 -30.06 26.28 -7.52
C ALA A 165 -28.70 26.88 -7.17
N SER A 166 -28.63 27.54 -6.03
CA SER A 166 -27.41 28.08 -5.46
C SER A 166 -27.07 27.39 -4.12
N SER A 167 -25.81 27.01 -3.96
CA SER A 167 -25.32 26.46 -2.70
C SER A 167 -23.97 27.05 -2.30
N SER A 168 -23.69 27.03 -1.00
CA SER A 168 -22.37 27.33 -0.47
C SER A 168 -21.42 26.14 -0.67
N LEU A 169 -20.15 26.42 -1.03
CA LEU A 169 -19.07 25.44 -0.88
C LEU A 169 -18.78 25.21 0.60
N THR A 170 -19.53 24.32 1.22
CA THR A 170 -19.25 23.78 2.55
C THR A 170 -18.56 22.42 2.40
N PHE A 171 -17.75 22.04 3.40
CA PHE A 171 -17.19 20.69 3.48
C PHE A 171 -18.13 19.82 4.31
N PRO A 172 -18.99 18.98 3.69
CA PRO A 172 -19.85 18.10 4.44
C PRO A 172 -19.01 17.05 5.15
N GLY A 173 -19.22 16.95 6.46
CA GLY A 173 -18.79 15.81 7.27
C GLY A 173 -17.32 15.68 7.57
N VAL A 174 -16.51 16.68 7.27
CA VAL A 174 -15.11 16.68 7.72
C VAL A 174 -15.07 17.18 9.16
N SER A 175 -14.75 16.30 10.12
CA SER A 175 -14.55 16.70 11.51
C SER A 175 -13.24 17.47 11.68
N LEU A 176 -13.31 18.80 11.66
CA LEU A 176 -12.15 19.69 11.84
C LEU A 176 -11.80 19.83 13.32
N SER A 177 -11.09 18.84 13.87
CA SER A 177 -10.58 18.89 15.24
C SER A 177 -9.10 19.30 15.31
N GLY A 178 -8.69 19.89 16.44
CA GLY A 178 -7.28 20.06 16.79
C GLY A 178 -6.52 21.18 16.07
N GLY A 179 -7.17 22.31 15.78
CA GLY A 179 -6.52 23.48 15.14
C GLY A 179 -6.28 23.32 13.64
N ARG A 180 -7.04 22.44 13.00
CA ARG A 180 -6.99 22.19 11.56
C ARG A 180 -7.80 23.22 10.79
N ALA A 181 -7.33 23.56 9.60
CA ALA A 181 -8.13 24.24 8.59
C ALA A 181 -8.12 23.48 7.26
N ILE A 182 -9.16 23.70 6.46
CA ILE A 182 -9.36 23.11 5.15
C ILE A 182 -9.83 24.20 4.18
N GLY A 183 -9.43 24.09 2.91
CA GLY A 183 -9.79 25.04 1.86
C GLY A 183 -10.12 24.36 0.54
N VAL A 184 -11.01 24.97 -0.23
CA VAL A 184 -11.27 24.62 -1.65
C VAL A 184 -10.55 25.65 -2.51
N VAL A 185 -9.77 25.17 -3.46
CA VAL A 185 -8.94 25.99 -4.33
C VAL A 185 -9.34 25.73 -5.77
N ASP A 186 -9.46 26.77 -6.58
CA ASP A 186 -9.66 26.62 -8.02
C ASP A 186 -8.34 26.30 -8.75
N SER A 187 -8.45 25.99 -10.05
CA SER A 187 -7.30 25.66 -10.89
C SER A 187 -6.27 26.79 -11.01
N THR A 188 -6.62 28.03 -10.62
CA THR A 188 -5.72 29.20 -10.62
C THR A 188 -4.95 29.38 -9.32
N GLY A 189 -5.29 28.64 -8.26
CA GLY A 189 -4.68 28.80 -6.94
C GLY A 189 -5.45 29.75 -6.03
N ARG A 190 -6.64 30.20 -6.43
CA ARG A 190 -7.47 31.08 -5.60
C ARG A 190 -8.31 30.24 -4.65
N LEU A 191 -8.30 30.64 -3.38
CA LEU A 191 -9.09 30.03 -2.32
C LEU A 191 -10.56 30.45 -2.48
N LEU A 192 -11.43 29.49 -2.81
CA LEU A 192 -12.87 29.71 -3.02
C LEU A 192 -13.66 29.68 -1.71
N SER A 193 -13.25 28.80 -0.79
CA SER A 193 -13.89 28.58 0.51
C SER A 193 -12.86 28.04 1.49
N SER A 194 -13.02 28.33 2.78
CA SER A 194 -12.16 27.82 3.84
C SER A 194 -12.91 27.66 5.15
N HIS A 195 -12.58 26.62 5.91
CA HIS A 195 -13.20 26.29 7.20
C HIS A 195 -12.13 25.85 8.20
N GLY A 196 -12.44 25.99 9.50
CA GLY A 196 -11.57 25.59 10.60
C GLY A 196 -10.82 26.77 11.24
N ASN A 197 -9.82 26.46 12.08
CA ASN A 197 -9.12 27.48 12.85
C ASN A 197 -8.19 28.31 11.95
N LEU A 198 -8.64 29.52 11.59
CA LEU A 198 -7.96 30.48 10.74
C LEU A 198 -7.84 31.86 11.41
N ASP A 199 -7.98 31.91 12.73
CA ASP A 199 -8.09 33.17 13.48
C ASP A 199 -6.78 33.98 13.41
N ALA A 200 -5.65 33.30 13.20
CA ALA A 200 -4.35 33.95 13.03
C ALA A 200 -4.09 34.33 11.56
N LYS A 201 -3.67 35.58 11.32
CA LYS A 201 -3.21 36.08 10.00
C LYS A 201 -2.16 35.16 9.35
N ARG A 202 -1.26 34.59 10.17
CA ARG A 202 -0.27 33.59 9.75
C ARG A 202 -0.93 32.34 9.14
N ALA A 203 -1.95 31.78 9.80
CA ALA A 203 -2.63 30.58 9.34
C ALA A 203 -3.37 30.84 8.01
N GLN A 204 -3.93 32.03 7.82
CA GLN A 204 -4.55 32.42 6.55
C GLN A 204 -3.52 32.57 5.42
N GLN A 205 -2.38 33.22 5.69
CA GLN A 205 -1.29 33.37 4.73
C GLN A 205 -0.69 32.01 4.34
N GLN A 206 -0.51 31.12 5.31
CA GLN A 206 0.02 29.77 5.09
C GLN A 206 -0.94 28.94 4.23
N LEU A 207 -2.24 28.98 4.50
CA LEU A 207 -3.25 28.30 3.68
C LEU A 207 -3.26 28.84 2.24
N LYS A 208 -3.13 30.17 2.06
CA LYS A 208 -3.04 30.79 0.74
C LYS A 208 -1.78 30.38 -0.02
N SER A 209 -0.64 30.27 0.67
CA SER A 209 0.61 29.74 0.09
C SER A 209 0.44 28.27 -0.35
N PHE A 210 -0.15 27.43 0.51
CA PHE A 210 -0.47 26.05 0.18
C PHE A 210 -1.44 25.95 -1.00
N ALA A 211 -2.44 26.83 -1.10
CA ALA A 211 -3.38 26.88 -2.21
C ALA A 211 -2.67 27.09 -3.56
N GLY A 212 -1.72 28.04 -3.64
CA GLY A 212 -0.93 28.27 -4.85
C GLY A 212 -0.09 27.05 -5.27
N VAL A 213 0.56 26.40 -4.31
CA VAL A 213 1.34 25.17 -4.56
C VAL A 213 0.43 24.01 -4.98
N ALA A 214 -0.71 23.85 -4.31
CA ALA A 214 -1.69 22.80 -4.58
C ALA A 214 -2.26 22.93 -6.00
N ALA A 215 -2.65 24.13 -6.43
CA ALA A 215 -3.15 24.35 -7.78
C ALA A 215 -2.09 24.07 -8.86
N LYS A 216 -0.83 24.48 -8.64
CA LYS A 216 0.27 24.16 -9.57
C LYS A 216 0.50 22.66 -9.70
N LYS A 217 0.49 21.94 -8.57
CA LYS A 217 0.67 20.47 -8.57
C LYS A 217 -0.55 19.74 -9.10
N GLY A 218 -1.76 20.23 -8.83
CA GLY A 218 -3.03 19.62 -9.25
C GLY A 218 -3.27 19.63 -10.77
N ARG A 219 -2.56 20.47 -11.53
CA ARG A 219 -2.60 20.47 -13.00
C ARG A 219 -1.84 19.28 -13.65
N GLN A 220 -1.13 18.48 -12.86
CA GLN A 220 -0.43 17.31 -13.40
C GLN A 220 -1.44 16.26 -13.87
N ASN A 221 -1.12 15.53 -14.94
CA ASN A 221 -1.99 14.45 -15.40
C ASN A 221 -1.91 13.27 -14.40
N PRO A 222 -3.04 12.81 -13.83
CA PRO A 222 -3.06 11.79 -12.79
C PRO A 222 -2.42 10.47 -13.24
N ILE A 223 -2.57 10.08 -14.52
CA ILE A 223 -2.03 8.83 -15.09
C ILE A 223 -0.51 8.89 -15.21
N THR A 224 0.03 10.01 -15.68
CA THR A 224 1.48 10.15 -15.93
C THR A 224 2.28 10.62 -14.72
N SER A 225 1.60 11.17 -13.72
CA SER A 225 2.25 11.58 -12.48
C SER A 225 2.82 10.32 -11.82
N LYS A 226 4.12 10.27 -11.50
CA LYS A 226 4.72 9.16 -10.71
C LYS A 226 4.21 9.13 -9.24
N LYS A 227 3.29 10.04 -8.92
CA LYS A 227 2.58 10.17 -7.66
C LYS A 227 1.07 10.28 -7.93
N PRO A 228 0.42 9.33 -8.65
CA PRO A 228 -1.03 9.20 -8.51
C PRO A 228 -1.25 8.89 -7.03
N GLY A 229 -2.27 9.49 -6.39
CA GLY A 229 -2.36 9.52 -4.94
C GLY A 229 -2.04 8.16 -4.31
N SER A 230 -0.95 8.13 -3.55
CA SER A 230 -0.33 6.90 -3.06
C SER A 230 -1.39 6.00 -2.41
N GLY A 231 -1.58 4.78 -2.91
CA GLY A 231 -2.53 3.82 -2.34
C GLY A 231 -3.86 3.69 -3.06
N GLY A 232 -4.04 4.20 -4.27
CA GLY A 232 -5.27 3.95 -5.06
C GLY A 232 -6.28 5.09 -5.05
N TYR A 233 -5.85 6.30 -4.70
CA TYR A 233 -6.59 7.51 -5.03
C TYR A 233 -6.36 7.86 -6.51
N THR A 234 -7.44 8.13 -7.24
CA THR A 234 -7.43 8.33 -8.69
C THR A 234 -6.97 9.73 -9.13
N GLY A 235 -6.96 10.68 -8.22
CA GLY A 235 -6.53 12.06 -8.46
C GLY A 235 -5.06 12.34 -8.13
N VAL A 236 -4.66 13.59 -8.35
CA VAL A 236 -3.35 14.08 -7.91
C VAL A 236 -3.44 14.49 -6.45
N SER A 237 -2.58 13.93 -5.60
CA SER A 237 -2.52 14.28 -4.19
C SER A 237 -1.08 14.31 -3.67
N GLY A 238 -0.91 14.86 -2.46
CA GLY A 238 0.36 14.87 -1.78
C GLY A 238 0.33 15.63 -0.46
N HIS A 239 1.50 15.87 0.10
CA HIS A 239 1.68 16.66 1.32
C HIS A 239 2.51 17.92 1.06
N LEU A 240 2.34 18.88 1.98
CA LEU A 240 2.96 20.19 2.01
C LEU A 240 3.58 20.43 3.38
N THR A 241 4.71 21.11 3.38
CA THR A 241 5.40 21.56 4.59
C THR A 241 5.54 23.07 4.49
N GLY A 242 5.01 23.76 5.49
CA GLY A 242 5.03 25.21 5.58
C GLY A 242 6.06 25.71 6.58
N ASP A 243 5.86 26.95 7.01
CA ASP A 243 6.80 27.66 7.86
C ASP A 243 6.83 27.09 9.28
N ALA A 244 8.00 27.11 9.89
CA ALA A 244 8.16 26.84 11.32
C ALA A 244 7.84 28.10 12.13
N ALA A 245 7.18 27.93 13.28
CA ALA A 245 6.98 28.96 14.30
C ALA A 245 7.27 28.34 15.66
N LYS A 246 8.26 28.87 16.38
CA LYS A 246 8.67 28.34 17.69
C LYS A 246 9.00 26.84 17.57
N SER A 247 8.22 25.96 18.18
CA SER A 247 8.35 24.50 18.14
C SER A 247 7.26 23.81 17.30
N LEU A 248 6.52 24.57 16.49
CA LEU A 248 5.46 24.07 15.61
C LEU A 248 5.87 24.25 14.15
N ARG A 249 5.54 23.27 13.32
CA ARG A 249 5.60 23.37 11.87
C ARG A 249 4.21 23.16 11.30
N THR A 250 3.79 24.06 10.42
CA THR A 250 2.54 23.87 9.69
C THR A 250 2.76 22.82 8.60
N VAL A 251 1.92 21.81 8.57
CA VAL A 251 1.91 20.77 7.54
C VAL A 251 0.52 20.65 6.94
N GLY A 252 0.46 20.25 5.68
CA GLY A 252 -0.79 20.18 4.93
C GLY A 252 -0.82 19.01 3.96
N GLY A 253 -2.02 18.68 3.50
CA GLY A 253 -2.25 17.80 2.36
C GLY A 253 -2.93 18.56 1.23
N TYR A 254 -2.84 18.04 0.02
CA TYR A 254 -3.66 18.48 -1.10
C TYR A 254 -4.18 17.29 -1.90
N ALA A 255 -5.36 17.42 -2.49
CA ALA A 255 -5.95 16.43 -3.39
C ALA A 255 -6.93 17.09 -4.38
N THR A 256 -6.81 16.77 -5.67
CA THR A 256 -7.72 17.26 -6.73
C THR A 256 -9.01 16.46 -6.76
N LEU A 257 -10.17 17.07 -6.97
CA LEU A 257 -11.40 16.29 -7.19
C LEU A 257 -11.23 15.36 -8.39
N ALA A 258 -11.42 14.06 -8.20
CA ALA A 258 -11.15 13.03 -9.20
C ALA A 258 -12.29 12.02 -9.28
N ALA A 259 -12.60 11.57 -10.49
CA ALA A 259 -13.61 10.54 -10.73
C ALA A 259 -13.24 9.20 -10.07
N PRO A 260 -14.20 8.29 -9.87
CA PRO A 260 -13.93 6.95 -9.31
C PRO A 260 -12.93 6.13 -10.14
N VAL A 261 -12.82 6.41 -11.44
CA VAL A 261 -11.86 5.80 -12.36
C VAL A 261 -10.81 6.83 -12.76
N ALA A 262 -9.53 6.42 -12.74
CA ALA A 262 -8.43 7.30 -13.08
C ALA A 262 -8.47 7.72 -14.56
N GLY A 263 -8.44 9.03 -14.82
CA GLY A 263 -8.49 9.59 -16.17
C GLY A 263 -9.90 9.92 -16.68
N GLU A 264 -10.95 9.46 -15.99
CA GLU A 264 -12.33 9.88 -16.26
C GLU A 264 -12.67 11.19 -15.54
N SER A 265 -13.79 11.80 -15.95
CA SER A 265 -14.32 13.01 -15.36
C SER A 265 -15.79 12.86 -14.98
N THR A 266 -16.14 13.24 -13.75
CA THR A 266 -17.51 13.60 -13.36
C THR A 266 -17.73 15.10 -13.55
N VAL A 267 -19.00 15.54 -13.54
CA VAL A 267 -19.36 16.96 -13.61
C VAL A 267 -18.65 17.77 -12.52
N ALA A 268 -18.59 17.27 -11.29
CA ALA A 268 -17.88 17.94 -10.20
C ALA A 268 -16.35 17.99 -10.41
N SER A 269 -15.73 16.93 -10.94
CA SER A 269 -14.29 16.95 -11.24
C SER A 269 -13.92 17.93 -12.36
N GLY A 270 -14.85 18.20 -13.29
CA GLY A 270 -14.71 19.19 -14.35
C GLY A 270 -14.54 20.63 -13.84
N LEU A 271 -14.95 20.92 -12.60
CA LEU A 271 -14.78 22.23 -11.97
C LEU A 271 -13.31 22.55 -11.64
N GLY A 272 -12.38 21.59 -11.76
CA GLY A 272 -10.95 21.82 -11.56
C GLY A 272 -10.59 22.20 -10.12
N LEU A 273 -11.36 21.72 -9.14
CA LEU A 273 -11.19 22.06 -7.73
C LEU A 273 -10.14 21.17 -7.05
N THR A 274 -9.41 21.76 -6.10
CA THR A 274 -8.43 21.08 -5.25
C THR A 274 -8.73 21.36 -3.79
N VAL A 275 -8.75 20.32 -2.97
CA VAL A 275 -8.84 20.43 -1.51
C VAL A 275 -7.45 20.57 -0.93
N VAL A 276 -7.28 21.53 -0.02
CA VAL A 276 -6.03 21.76 0.72
C VAL A 276 -6.31 21.75 2.22
N THR A 277 -5.44 21.13 3.00
CA THR A 277 -5.55 21.09 4.46
C THR A 277 -4.32 21.72 5.09
N GLN A 278 -4.47 22.19 6.33
CA GLN A 278 -3.34 22.58 7.16
C GLN A 278 -3.56 22.24 8.64
N VAL A 279 -2.48 21.93 9.34
CA VAL A 279 -2.46 21.74 10.80
C VAL A 279 -1.06 22.05 11.33
N ASP A 280 -0.99 22.61 12.53
CA ASP A 280 0.27 22.81 13.24
C ASP A 280 0.67 21.56 14.02
N VAL A 281 1.88 21.08 13.75
CA VAL A 281 2.44 19.87 14.38
C VAL A 281 3.68 20.25 15.15
N LYS A 282 3.82 19.71 16.37
CA LYS A 282 5.05 19.87 17.16
C LYS A 282 6.21 19.25 16.41
N GLU A 283 7.22 20.07 16.10
CA GLU A 283 8.48 19.58 15.55
C GLU A 283 9.12 18.65 16.59
N ARG A 284 9.69 17.55 16.10
CA ARG A 284 10.56 16.71 16.90
C ARG A 284 11.87 16.53 16.16
N THR A 285 12.96 16.82 16.85
CA THR A 285 14.24 16.23 16.50
C THR A 285 14.16 14.75 16.86
N SER A 286 14.04 13.88 15.86
CA SER A 286 14.18 12.44 16.11
C SER A 286 15.62 12.19 16.54
N GLN A 287 15.86 12.12 17.85
CA GLN A 287 17.15 11.70 18.44
C GLN A 287 17.47 10.21 18.19
N LEU A 288 16.63 9.51 17.42
CA LEU A 288 16.62 8.05 17.29
C LEU A 288 17.75 7.51 16.41
N THR A 289 18.19 8.25 15.38
CA THR A 289 19.38 7.87 14.62
C THR A 289 20.59 8.60 15.18
N ARG A 290 21.30 7.95 16.11
CA ARG A 290 22.70 8.33 16.35
C ARG A 290 23.46 7.96 15.08
N PRO A 291 23.99 8.91 14.29
CA PRO A 291 24.78 8.58 13.08
C PRO A 291 25.92 7.59 13.37
N ALA A 292 26.38 7.56 14.62
CA ALA A 292 27.30 6.56 15.17
C ALA A 292 26.86 5.10 14.98
N PHE A 293 25.56 4.77 15.01
CA PHE A 293 25.11 3.37 14.89
C PHE A 293 25.35 2.80 13.50
N GLY A 294 24.97 3.51 12.44
CA GLY A 294 25.19 3.05 11.06
C GLY A 294 26.68 2.89 10.74
N ILE A 295 27.51 3.82 11.22
CA ILE A 295 28.97 3.76 11.08
C ILE A 295 29.55 2.60 11.88
N ALA A 296 29.13 2.41 13.14
CA ALA A 296 29.60 1.30 13.97
C ALA A 296 29.18 -0.06 13.40
N ALA A 297 27.96 -0.20 12.92
CA ALA A 297 27.46 -1.43 12.29
C ALA A 297 28.21 -1.74 10.98
N ALA A 298 28.50 -0.73 10.16
CA ALA A 298 29.33 -0.88 8.97
C ALA A 298 30.78 -1.24 9.32
N GLY A 299 31.38 -0.60 10.32
CA GLY A 299 32.73 -0.92 10.81
C GLY A 299 32.83 -2.35 11.34
N ALA A 300 31.83 -2.80 12.11
CA ALA A 300 31.74 -4.18 12.57
C ALA A 300 31.65 -5.18 11.40
N LEU A 301 30.87 -4.86 10.35
CA LEU A 301 30.80 -5.70 9.15
C LEU A 301 32.16 -5.80 8.45
N LEU A 302 32.88 -4.69 8.31
CA LEU A 302 34.20 -4.69 7.66
C LEU A 302 35.22 -5.50 8.45
N LEU A 303 35.21 -5.42 9.79
CA LEU A 303 36.06 -6.24 10.64
C LEU A 303 35.74 -7.73 10.53
N ILE A 304 34.47 -8.11 10.70
CA ILE A 304 34.03 -9.51 10.68
C ILE A 304 34.19 -10.10 9.27
N GLY A 305 33.77 -9.36 8.25
CA GLY A 305 33.89 -9.75 6.85
C GLY A 305 35.34 -9.84 6.39
N GLY A 306 36.18 -8.88 6.79
CA GLY A 306 37.62 -8.90 6.55
C GLY A 306 38.30 -10.12 7.18
N LEU A 307 37.91 -10.49 8.42
CA LEU A 307 38.40 -11.70 9.07
C LEU A 307 37.99 -12.97 8.30
N ALA A 308 36.75 -13.07 7.83
CA ALA A 308 36.28 -14.19 7.03
C ALA A 308 37.04 -14.31 5.69
N VAL A 309 37.25 -13.18 4.99
CA VAL A 309 38.04 -13.14 3.74
C VAL A 309 39.49 -13.54 4.01
N MET A 310 40.11 -13.00 5.06
CA MET A 310 41.47 -13.34 5.45
C MET A 310 41.63 -14.85 5.75
N LEU A 311 40.66 -15.45 6.44
CA LEU A 311 40.62 -16.89 6.70
C LEU A 311 40.55 -17.69 5.39
N LEU A 312 39.65 -17.34 4.46
CA LEU A 312 39.51 -18.01 3.17
C LEU A 312 40.77 -17.91 2.30
N VAL A 313 41.37 -16.70 2.24
CA VAL A 313 42.61 -16.48 1.48
C VAL A 313 43.78 -17.26 2.08
N GLY A 314 43.92 -17.24 3.41
CA GLY A 314 45.02 -17.88 4.13
C GLY A 314 44.97 -19.40 4.11
N THR A 315 43.77 -19.99 4.19
CA THR A 315 43.59 -21.44 4.41
C THR A 315 43.17 -22.22 3.17
N VAL A 316 42.57 -21.56 2.16
CA VAL A 316 42.10 -22.23 0.94
C VAL A 316 42.86 -21.76 -0.30
N GLN A 317 42.87 -20.45 -0.57
CA GLN A 317 43.48 -19.90 -1.79
C GLN A 317 45.00 -20.07 -1.83
N ARG A 318 45.73 -19.60 -0.80
CA ARG A 318 47.20 -19.69 -0.79
C ARG A 318 47.70 -21.15 -0.84
N PRO A 319 47.14 -22.10 -0.08
CA PRO A 319 47.54 -23.51 -0.18
C PRO A 319 47.26 -24.14 -1.53
N LEU A 320 46.11 -23.86 -2.16
CA LEU A 320 45.80 -24.39 -3.49
C LEU A 320 46.75 -23.88 -4.57
N ILE A 321 47.07 -22.59 -4.56
CA ILE A 321 48.04 -22.01 -5.48
C ILE A 321 49.41 -22.68 -5.29
N ARG A 322 49.84 -22.92 -4.04
CA ARG A 322 51.09 -23.63 -3.76
C ARG A 322 51.06 -25.07 -4.30
N LEU A 323 50.00 -25.83 -4.04
CA LEU A 323 49.84 -27.20 -4.57
C LEU A 323 49.83 -27.25 -6.10
N PHE A 324 49.22 -26.27 -6.75
CA PHE A 324 49.26 -26.15 -8.21
C PHE A 324 50.69 -25.95 -8.73
N LEU A 325 51.46 -25.06 -8.11
CA LEU A 325 52.87 -24.84 -8.48
C LEU A 325 53.73 -26.08 -8.23
N GLU A 326 53.51 -26.77 -7.10
CA GLU A 326 54.22 -27.99 -6.71
C GLU A 326 53.90 -29.18 -7.63
N SER A 327 52.64 -29.40 -7.99
CA SER A 327 52.24 -30.46 -8.94
C SER A 327 52.76 -30.21 -10.35
N ARG A 328 52.81 -28.95 -10.80
CA ARG A 328 53.42 -28.56 -12.09
C ARG A 328 54.94 -28.75 -12.09
N ARG A 329 55.60 -28.58 -10.94
CA ARG A 329 57.03 -28.85 -10.78
C ARG A 329 57.34 -30.33 -10.96
N LEU A 330 56.57 -31.20 -10.28
CA LEU A 330 56.76 -32.65 -10.34
C LEU A 330 56.55 -33.22 -11.75
N THR A 331 55.51 -32.76 -12.45
CA THR A 331 55.23 -33.18 -13.84
C THR A 331 56.33 -32.80 -14.83
N ARG A 332 57.11 -31.74 -14.54
CA ARG A 332 58.28 -31.31 -15.32
C ARG A 332 59.56 -32.07 -14.99
N GLY A 333 59.53 -33.00 -14.05
CA GLY A 333 60.68 -33.83 -13.67
C GLY A 333 61.60 -33.24 -12.60
N ASP A 334 61.28 -32.09 -12.00
CA ASP A 334 62.04 -31.58 -10.84
C ASP A 334 61.63 -32.34 -9.57
N LEU A 335 62.39 -33.40 -9.29
CA LEU A 335 62.23 -34.24 -8.11
C LEU A 335 63.19 -33.86 -6.99
N ALA A 336 64.12 -32.91 -7.18
CA ALA A 336 65.30 -32.69 -6.32
C ALA A 336 64.94 -32.33 -4.87
N ARG A 337 63.88 -31.55 -4.68
CA ARG A 337 63.42 -31.02 -3.38
C ARG A 337 62.07 -31.63 -2.94
N PRO A 338 61.80 -31.71 -1.62
CA PRO A 338 60.51 -32.18 -1.10
C PRO A 338 59.35 -31.26 -1.52
N VAL A 339 58.13 -31.79 -1.59
CA VAL A 339 56.90 -31.03 -1.82
C VAL A 339 56.58 -30.23 -0.56
N THR A 340 56.30 -28.94 -0.73
CA THR A 340 55.85 -28.10 0.39
C THR A 340 54.44 -28.48 0.81
N VAL A 341 54.29 -29.30 1.84
CA VAL A 341 52.98 -29.78 2.31
C VAL A 341 52.26 -28.69 3.14
N PRO A 342 51.01 -28.32 2.80
CA PRO A 342 50.19 -27.44 3.63
C PRO A 342 49.94 -28.02 5.03
N LYS A 343 49.71 -27.15 6.02
CA LYS A 343 49.64 -27.56 7.45
C LYS A 343 48.38 -28.37 7.83
N ALA A 344 47.25 -28.18 7.16
CA ALA A 344 45.96 -28.78 7.54
C ALA A 344 44.99 -28.98 6.37
N GLY A 345 43.97 -29.80 6.58
CA GLY A 345 42.80 -29.97 5.71
C GLY A 345 43.04 -30.78 4.44
N GLU A 346 42.13 -30.64 3.47
CA GLU A 346 42.18 -31.34 2.19
C GLU A 346 43.43 -30.98 1.37
N ALA A 347 43.92 -29.75 1.50
CA ALA A 347 45.17 -29.33 0.84
C ALA A 347 46.41 -30.05 1.42
N ALA A 348 46.46 -30.29 2.73
CA ALA A 348 47.53 -31.08 3.35
C ALA A 348 47.51 -32.53 2.87
N ARG A 349 46.32 -33.11 2.72
CA ARG A 349 46.11 -34.47 2.19
C ARG A 349 46.63 -34.61 0.77
N VAL A 350 46.27 -33.67 -0.11
CA VAL A 350 46.80 -33.62 -1.49
C VAL A 350 48.33 -33.43 -1.50
N GLY A 351 48.87 -32.54 -0.66
CA GLY A 351 50.31 -32.30 -0.57
C GLY A 351 51.10 -33.52 -0.10
N ALA A 352 50.60 -34.23 0.91
CA ALA A 352 51.21 -35.47 1.40
C ALA A 352 51.17 -36.58 0.34
N ALA A 353 50.07 -36.70 -0.40
CA ALA A 353 49.95 -37.63 -1.52
C ALA A 353 50.95 -37.30 -2.66
N LEU A 354 51.12 -36.01 -3.00
CA LEU A 354 52.12 -35.57 -3.98
C LEU A 354 53.55 -35.87 -3.53
N GLU A 355 53.86 -35.74 -2.24
CA GLU A 355 55.19 -36.09 -1.71
C GLU A 355 55.47 -37.60 -1.82
N ARG A 356 54.47 -38.44 -1.50
CA ARG A 356 54.59 -39.90 -1.70
C ARG A 356 54.78 -40.25 -3.18
N LEU A 357 54.05 -39.59 -4.08
CA LEU A 357 54.22 -39.77 -5.53
C LEU A 357 55.60 -39.34 -6.02
N ARG A 358 56.18 -38.27 -5.46
CA ARG A 358 57.57 -37.84 -5.75
C ARG A 358 58.58 -38.92 -5.35
N GLN A 359 58.41 -39.53 -4.17
CA GLN A 359 59.28 -40.62 -3.71
C GLN A 359 59.15 -41.86 -4.61
N GLN A 360 57.94 -42.21 -5.03
CA GLN A 360 57.71 -43.32 -5.96
C GLN A 360 58.34 -43.06 -7.34
N LEU A 361 58.29 -41.83 -7.85
CA LEU A 361 58.98 -41.45 -9.10
C LEU A 361 60.52 -41.58 -9.00
N ARG A 362 61.08 -41.49 -7.80
CA ARG A 362 62.49 -41.76 -7.49
C ARG A 362 62.80 -43.25 -7.27
N GLY A 363 61.79 -44.13 -7.32
CA GLY A 363 61.95 -45.57 -7.18
C GLY A 363 61.65 -46.15 -5.80
N ALA A 364 61.11 -45.37 -4.85
CA ALA A 364 60.67 -45.89 -3.56
C ALA A 364 59.46 -46.83 -3.70
N PRO A 365 59.34 -47.88 -2.87
CA PRO A 365 58.18 -48.78 -2.88
C PRO A 365 56.90 -48.05 -2.48
N VAL A 366 55.75 -48.57 -2.93
CA VAL A 366 54.42 -47.98 -2.68
C VAL A 366 54.10 -47.94 -1.19
N ASP A 367 54.59 -48.92 -0.42
CA ASP A 367 54.35 -49.09 1.02
C ASP A 367 55.38 -48.37 1.91
N ALA A 368 56.20 -47.47 1.35
CA ALA A 368 57.12 -46.68 2.16
C ALA A 368 56.33 -45.77 3.14
N ASP A 369 56.55 -45.98 4.45
CA ASP A 369 55.88 -45.23 5.52
C ASP A 369 56.16 -43.72 5.40
N GLY A 370 55.19 -42.99 4.86
CA GLY A 370 55.20 -41.53 4.81
C GLY A 370 54.41 -40.94 5.97
N PRO A 371 54.82 -39.78 6.52
CA PRO A 371 54.22 -39.18 7.71
C PRO A 371 52.69 -39.07 7.59
N ALA A 372 51.98 -39.55 8.61
CA ALA A 372 50.52 -39.51 8.65
C ALA A 372 50.02 -38.06 8.59
N PRO A 373 49.01 -37.75 7.76
CA PRO A 373 48.48 -36.40 7.69
C PRO A 373 47.88 -35.99 9.04
N ARG A 374 48.30 -34.83 9.57
CA ARG A 374 47.75 -34.27 10.80
C ARG A 374 46.24 -33.97 10.62
N LYS A 375 45.40 -34.48 11.52
CA LYS A 375 43.94 -34.24 11.56
C LYS A 375 43.67 -32.76 11.89
N GLY A 376 43.62 -31.89 10.88
CA GLY A 376 43.23 -30.49 11.02
C GLY A 376 41.78 -30.21 10.62
N LEU A 377 41.30 -28.99 10.89
CA LEU A 377 39.99 -28.48 10.45
C LEU A 377 39.84 -28.64 8.92
N GLY A 378 38.85 -29.43 8.48
CA GLY A 378 38.54 -29.59 7.06
C GLY A 378 37.83 -28.37 6.46
N ALA A 379 37.81 -28.26 5.14
CA ALA A 379 37.23 -27.14 4.40
C ALA A 379 35.74 -26.90 4.72
N ARG A 380 35.00 -27.94 5.14
CA ARG A 380 33.62 -27.81 5.66
C ARG A 380 33.56 -27.07 6.99
N ALA A 381 34.47 -27.37 7.92
CA ALA A 381 34.52 -26.72 9.22
C ALA A 381 34.92 -25.24 9.05
N LEU A 382 35.84 -24.94 8.12
CA LEU A 382 36.20 -23.57 7.76
C LEU A 382 35.01 -22.78 7.20
N LEU A 383 34.24 -23.37 6.27
CA LEU A 383 33.02 -22.75 5.75
C LEU A 383 31.99 -22.51 6.86
N ALA A 384 31.84 -23.46 7.78
CA ALA A 384 30.96 -23.30 8.95
C ALA A 384 31.42 -22.15 9.85
N VAL A 385 32.72 -22.02 10.12
CA VAL A 385 33.29 -20.89 10.87
C VAL A 385 33.03 -19.56 10.17
N CYS A 386 33.24 -19.49 8.85
CA CYS A 386 32.94 -18.28 8.07
C CYS A 386 31.44 -17.94 8.10
N ALA A 387 30.57 -18.95 8.02
CA ALA A 387 29.13 -18.77 8.15
C ALA A 387 28.76 -18.23 9.53
N VAL A 388 29.31 -18.80 10.60
CA VAL A 388 29.09 -18.34 11.98
C VAL A 388 29.55 -16.89 12.14
N LEU A 389 30.73 -16.52 11.64
CA LEU A 389 31.23 -15.14 11.68
C LEU A 389 30.24 -14.16 11.01
N LEU A 390 29.77 -14.47 9.81
CA LEU A 390 28.82 -13.61 9.09
C LEU A 390 27.43 -13.59 9.76
N LEU A 391 27.02 -14.69 10.39
CA LEU A 391 25.78 -14.76 11.18
C LEU A 391 25.86 -13.93 12.46
N VAL A 392 27.03 -13.84 13.11
CA VAL A 392 27.25 -12.99 14.29
C VAL A 392 26.94 -11.52 13.99
N TRP A 393 27.15 -11.07 12.74
CA TRP A 393 26.72 -9.74 12.32
C TRP A 393 25.26 -9.68 11.88
N SER A 394 24.82 -10.63 11.05
CA SER A 394 23.51 -10.59 10.39
C SER A 394 22.33 -10.88 11.32
N ALA A 395 22.47 -11.87 12.21
CA ALA A 395 21.39 -12.33 13.08
C ALA A 395 20.97 -11.29 14.13
N PRO A 396 21.87 -10.60 14.85
CA PRO A 396 21.49 -9.55 15.78
C PRO A 396 20.78 -8.38 15.09
N LEU A 397 21.23 -7.97 13.90
CA LEU A 397 20.55 -6.93 13.11
C LEU A 397 19.14 -7.35 12.68
N MET A 398 18.94 -8.63 12.37
CA MET A 398 17.66 -9.16 11.92
C MET A 398 16.67 -9.42 13.06
N LEU A 399 17.14 -9.78 14.26
CA LEU A 399 16.28 -10.27 15.33
C LEU A 399 16.22 -9.38 16.58
N VAL A 400 17.31 -8.68 16.92
CA VAL A 400 17.48 -8.08 18.27
C VAL A 400 17.61 -6.55 18.21
N LEU A 401 18.40 -6.03 17.28
CA LEU A 401 18.72 -4.60 17.24
C LEU A 401 17.58 -3.77 16.65
N ASN A 402 17.34 -2.60 17.25
CA ASN A 402 16.34 -1.60 16.85
C ASN A 402 14.93 -2.18 16.65
N ARG A 403 14.52 -3.13 17.49
CA ARG A 403 13.15 -3.64 17.50
C ARG A 403 12.20 -2.57 18.07
N ALA A 404 11.15 -2.29 17.32
CA ALA A 404 10.05 -1.47 17.76
C ALA A 404 9.14 -2.32 18.67
N ASP A 405 9.23 -2.06 19.97
CA ASP A 405 8.52 -2.79 21.02
C ASP A 405 7.21 -2.08 21.43
N SER A 406 6.66 -2.44 22.59
CA SER A 406 5.45 -1.81 23.13
C SER A 406 5.66 -0.34 23.53
N SER A 407 6.91 0.16 23.56
CA SER A 407 7.26 1.54 23.92
C SER A 407 7.20 2.54 22.76
N VAL A 408 6.96 2.05 21.53
CA VAL A 408 6.91 2.89 20.32
C VAL A 408 6.01 4.12 20.51
N ARG A 409 6.56 5.30 20.21
CA ARG A 409 5.87 6.57 20.39
C ARG A 409 5.13 6.96 19.12
N VAL A 410 3.88 6.53 19.02
CA VAL A 410 2.98 7.02 17.98
C VAL A 410 2.80 8.54 18.12
N PRO A 411 3.03 9.34 17.05
CA PRO A 411 2.79 10.78 17.12
C PRO A 411 1.32 11.09 17.45
N ASN A 412 1.09 11.97 18.42
CA ASN A 412 -0.28 12.37 18.82
C ASN A 412 -1.12 12.88 17.64
N GLN A 413 -0.48 13.48 16.63
CA GLN A 413 -1.18 13.91 15.43
C GLN A 413 -1.84 12.74 14.68
N ILE A 414 -1.19 11.58 14.60
CA ILE A 414 -1.78 10.39 13.97
C ILE A 414 -3.03 9.92 14.72
N VAL A 415 -2.99 9.96 16.05
CA VAL A 415 -4.15 9.57 16.88
C VAL A 415 -5.31 10.54 16.67
N ARG A 416 -5.03 11.85 16.62
CA ARG A 416 -6.04 12.89 16.32
C ARG A 416 -6.59 12.76 14.91
N ASP A 417 -5.73 12.45 13.93
CA ASP A 417 -6.12 12.23 12.56
C ASP A 417 -6.99 10.98 12.42
N GLN A 418 -6.63 9.87 13.07
CA GLN A 418 -7.47 8.68 13.11
C GLN A 418 -8.85 9.02 13.67
N LYS A 419 -8.93 9.70 14.83
CA LYS A 419 -10.22 10.16 15.41
C LYS A 419 -11.06 10.95 14.41
N SER A 420 -10.46 11.97 13.78
CA SER A 420 -11.14 12.87 12.84
C SER A 420 -11.63 12.12 11.60
N ARG A 421 -10.81 11.21 11.05
CA ARG A 421 -11.14 10.41 9.88
C ARG A 421 -12.23 9.38 10.18
N THR A 422 -12.20 8.70 11.33
CA THR A 422 -13.28 7.78 11.75
C THR A 422 -14.60 8.53 11.93
N ALA A 423 -14.57 9.72 12.53
CA ALA A 423 -15.75 10.57 12.65
C ALA A 423 -16.30 11.00 11.28
N THR A 424 -15.41 11.33 10.34
CA THR A 424 -15.78 11.69 8.96
C THR A 424 -16.43 10.52 8.22
N VAL A 425 -15.91 9.29 8.38
CA VAL A 425 -16.52 8.08 7.79
C VAL A 425 -17.88 7.80 8.43
N SER A 426 -17.98 7.89 9.76
CA SER A 426 -19.25 7.71 10.49
C SER A 426 -20.34 8.64 9.99
N ASP A 427 -20.02 9.94 9.90
CA ASP A 427 -20.95 10.94 9.42
C ASP A 427 -21.31 10.76 7.93
N ARG A 428 -20.37 10.30 7.09
CA ARG A 428 -20.64 9.97 5.69
C ARG A 428 -21.61 8.81 5.56
N VAL A 429 -21.42 7.73 6.31
CA VAL A 429 -22.36 6.59 6.28
C VAL A 429 -23.75 7.04 6.72
N ARG A 430 -23.84 7.79 7.83
CA ARG A 430 -25.11 8.34 8.31
C ARG A 430 -25.80 9.21 7.25
N ARG A 431 -25.06 10.12 6.60
CA ARG A 431 -25.62 10.96 5.53
C ARG A 431 -26.09 10.14 4.34
N ALA A 432 -25.30 9.18 3.87
CA ALA A 432 -25.67 8.35 2.73
C ALA A 432 -26.97 7.55 2.97
N LEU A 433 -27.20 7.10 4.20
CA LEU A 433 -28.45 6.44 4.60
C LEU A 433 -29.62 7.42 4.67
N ASN A 434 -29.42 8.61 5.24
CA ASN A 434 -30.45 9.66 5.28
C ASN A 434 -30.83 10.13 3.86
N GLU A 435 -29.84 10.34 2.99
CA GLU A 435 -30.03 10.69 1.58
C GLU A 435 -30.83 9.60 0.87
N GLY A 436 -30.46 8.33 1.08
CA GLY A 436 -31.22 7.23 0.51
C GLY A 436 -32.64 7.08 1.09
N HIS A 437 -32.97 7.62 2.25
CA HIS A 437 -34.36 7.72 2.68
C HIS A 437 -35.07 8.90 2.01
N ALA A 438 -34.41 10.06 1.90
CA ALA A 438 -34.97 11.24 1.24
C ALA A 438 -35.30 10.98 -0.24
N ASP A 439 -34.44 10.25 -0.96
CA ASP A 439 -34.68 9.79 -2.33
C ASP A 439 -35.98 8.95 -2.41
N LEU A 440 -36.19 8.04 -1.45
CA LEU A 440 -37.41 7.23 -1.40
C LEU A 440 -38.64 8.07 -1.06
N SER A 441 -38.53 9.04 -0.17
CA SER A 441 -39.62 9.99 0.12
C SER A 441 -40.00 10.81 -1.10
N ALA A 442 -39.02 11.25 -1.90
CA ALA A 442 -39.25 11.96 -3.16
C ALA A 442 -40.02 11.09 -4.16
N VAL A 443 -39.62 9.83 -4.31
CA VAL A 443 -40.29 8.85 -5.17
C VAL A 443 -41.70 8.55 -4.65
N ALA A 444 -41.86 8.36 -3.34
CA ALA A 444 -43.15 8.08 -2.71
C ALA A 444 -44.15 9.23 -2.93
N ALA A 445 -43.69 10.49 -2.89
CA ALA A 445 -44.52 11.65 -3.17
C ALA A 445 -45.01 11.74 -4.63
N LEU A 446 -44.39 11.01 -5.56
CA LEU A 446 -44.84 10.90 -6.96
C LEU A 446 -45.79 9.72 -7.19
N ILE A 447 -45.78 8.75 -6.30
CA ILE A 447 -46.64 7.57 -6.35
C ILE A 447 -47.93 7.90 -5.57
N GLY A 448 -48.82 8.66 -6.20
CA GLY A 448 -50.14 8.99 -5.67
C GLY A 448 -51.21 7.96 -6.03
N ASP A 449 -52.43 8.15 -5.51
CA ASP A 449 -53.55 7.19 -5.53
C ASP A 449 -53.93 6.68 -6.91
N ARG A 450 -53.70 7.50 -7.93
CA ARG A 450 -54.03 7.25 -9.33
C ARG A 450 -52.88 6.68 -10.17
N THR A 451 -51.67 6.58 -9.62
CA THR A 451 -50.51 6.09 -10.37
C THR A 451 -50.66 4.58 -10.60
N SER A 452 -50.63 4.15 -11.87
CA SER A 452 -50.80 2.73 -12.24
C SER A 452 -49.59 1.88 -11.82
N ALA A 453 -49.74 0.56 -11.80
CA ALA A 453 -48.62 -0.35 -11.46
C ALA A 453 -47.45 -0.25 -12.44
N ASP A 454 -47.74 -0.05 -13.73
CA ASP A 454 -46.70 0.11 -14.76
C ASP A 454 -45.97 1.46 -14.65
N ASP A 455 -46.69 2.53 -14.32
CA ASP A 455 -46.07 3.85 -14.07
C ASP A 455 -45.20 3.80 -12.80
N MET A 456 -45.68 3.15 -11.74
CA MET A 456 -44.90 2.90 -10.52
C MET A 456 -43.60 2.16 -10.86
N ARG A 457 -43.69 1.06 -11.61
CA ARG A 457 -42.50 0.29 -12.03
C ARG A 457 -41.51 1.15 -12.81
N THR A 458 -41.99 1.97 -13.74
CA THR A 458 -41.15 2.86 -14.55
C THR A 458 -40.37 3.85 -13.68
N VAL A 459 -41.04 4.47 -12.70
CA VAL A 459 -40.39 5.39 -11.74
C VAL A 459 -39.35 4.65 -10.89
N LEU A 460 -39.65 3.43 -10.42
CA LEU A 460 -38.71 2.63 -9.62
C LEU A 460 -37.49 2.18 -10.44
N GLU A 461 -37.68 1.73 -11.69
CA GLU A 461 -36.60 1.30 -12.59
C GLU A 461 -35.62 2.45 -12.83
N ARG A 462 -36.16 3.63 -13.14
CA ARG A 462 -35.34 4.83 -13.31
C ARG A 462 -34.60 5.22 -12.03
N THR A 463 -35.29 5.22 -10.89
CA THR A 463 -34.65 5.54 -9.60
C THR A 463 -33.50 4.58 -9.31
N LEU A 464 -33.65 3.29 -9.64
CA LEU A 464 -32.61 2.28 -9.47
C LEU A 464 -31.40 2.54 -10.39
N GLU A 465 -31.63 3.00 -11.62
CA GLU A 465 -30.58 3.36 -12.57
C GLU A 465 -29.81 4.61 -12.13
N ASP A 466 -30.54 5.64 -11.69
CA ASP A 466 -29.98 6.91 -11.24
C ASP A 466 -29.26 6.79 -9.88
N HIS A 467 -29.75 5.91 -8.98
CA HIS A 467 -29.23 5.72 -7.63
C HIS A 467 -28.71 4.29 -7.41
N GLN A 468 -27.42 4.06 -7.71
CA GLN A 468 -26.76 2.75 -7.55
C GLN A 468 -26.66 2.22 -6.10
N ARG A 469 -27.19 2.96 -5.11
CA ARG A 469 -27.20 2.56 -3.70
C ARG A 469 -28.19 1.43 -3.40
N TYR A 470 -29.23 1.27 -4.22
CA TYR A 470 -30.27 0.26 -4.01
C TYR A 470 -30.02 -1.04 -4.78
N GLN A 471 -30.31 -2.16 -4.13
CA GLN A 471 -30.32 -3.50 -4.70
C GLN A 471 -31.69 -3.82 -5.33
N SER A 472 -32.75 -3.37 -4.66
CA SER A 472 -34.14 -3.50 -5.06
C SER A 472 -34.94 -2.30 -4.54
N LEU A 473 -35.97 -1.93 -5.29
CA LEU A 473 -36.96 -0.89 -4.96
C LEU A 473 -38.34 -1.47 -5.20
N TYR A 474 -39.30 -1.24 -4.31
CA TYR A 474 -40.65 -1.77 -4.47
C TYR A 474 -41.70 -0.95 -3.72
N VAL A 475 -42.94 -0.99 -4.21
CA VAL A 475 -44.10 -0.44 -3.50
C VAL A 475 -44.79 -1.57 -2.75
N LEU A 476 -44.92 -1.41 -1.43
CA LEU A 476 -45.53 -2.38 -0.54
C LEU A 476 -46.89 -1.84 -0.07
N GLY A 477 -47.97 -2.58 -0.36
CA GLY A 477 -49.30 -2.27 0.15
C GLY A 477 -49.43 -2.57 1.65
N ALA A 478 -50.44 -1.99 2.29
CA ALA A 478 -50.71 -2.19 3.73
C ALA A 478 -50.97 -3.68 4.09
N ASP A 479 -51.45 -4.48 3.14
CA ASP A 479 -51.66 -5.92 3.23
C ASP A 479 -50.36 -6.74 3.11
N GLY A 480 -49.23 -6.09 2.86
CA GLY A 480 -47.94 -6.73 2.64
C GLY A 480 -47.75 -7.28 1.23
N LYS A 481 -48.61 -6.93 0.28
CA LYS A 481 -48.47 -7.30 -1.13
C LYS A 481 -47.57 -6.29 -1.86
N ILE A 482 -46.67 -6.80 -2.69
CA ILE A 482 -45.85 -5.96 -3.57
C ILE A 482 -46.70 -5.52 -4.76
N LEU A 483 -46.88 -4.22 -4.90
CA LEU A 483 -47.70 -3.61 -5.96
C LEU A 483 -46.89 -3.32 -7.23
N ALA A 484 -45.61 -2.97 -7.06
CA ALA A 484 -44.65 -2.75 -8.14
C ALA A 484 -43.23 -2.98 -7.61
N GLN A 485 -42.29 -3.35 -8.49
CA GLN A 485 -40.90 -3.67 -8.12
C GLN A 485 -39.94 -3.33 -9.25
N ALA A 486 -38.72 -2.92 -8.88
CA ALA A 486 -37.55 -2.84 -9.75
C ALA A 486 -36.31 -3.47 -9.07
N GLY A 487 -35.41 -4.03 -9.86
CA GLY A 487 -34.15 -4.62 -9.39
C GLY A 487 -34.28 -6.08 -8.94
N HIS A 488 -33.50 -6.47 -7.92
CA HIS A 488 -33.50 -7.85 -7.43
C HIS A 488 -34.80 -8.20 -6.69
N THR A 489 -35.07 -9.49 -6.51
CA THR A 489 -36.14 -9.98 -5.64
C THR A 489 -35.94 -9.46 -4.21
N PRO A 490 -36.93 -8.78 -3.60
CA PRO A 490 -36.82 -8.27 -2.23
C PRO A 490 -36.73 -9.41 -1.23
N HIS A 491 -36.09 -9.14 -0.10
CA HIS A 491 -36.03 -10.02 1.07
C HIS A 491 -37.26 -9.88 1.98
N HIS A 492 -38.28 -9.16 1.52
CA HIS A 492 -39.53 -8.94 2.24
C HIS A 492 -40.24 -10.26 2.62
N THR A 493 -40.80 -10.30 3.82
CA THR A 493 -41.60 -11.45 4.28
C THR A 493 -43.05 -11.25 3.85
N ALA A 494 -43.58 -12.17 3.03
CA ALA A 494 -44.94 -12.09 2.52
C ALA A 494 -45.99 -11.95 3.64
N GLY A 495 -46.99 -11.09 3.43
CA GLY A 495 -48.09 -10.85 4.37
C GLY A 495 -47.76 -9.88 5.52
N LYS A 496 -46.53 -9.34 5.57
CA LYS A 496 -46.18 -8.26 6.51
C LYS A 496 -46.31 -6.91 5.81
N GLY A 497 -47.07 -5.98 6.38
CA GLY A 497 -47.17 -4.61 5.86
C GLY A 497 -45.86 -3.81 6.02
N PRO A 498 -45.84 -2.54 5.56
CA PRO A 498 -44.67 -1.67 5.69
C PRO A 498 -44.19 -1.51 7.13
N SER A 499 -42.87 -1.41 7.31
CA SER A 499 -42.29 -1.13 8.63
C SER A 499 -42.63 0.30 9.06
N SER A 500 -42.93 0.50 10.34
CA SER A 500 -43.07 1.84 10.93
C SER A 500 -41.72 2.52 11.16
N LYS A 501 -40.60 1.80 10.97
CA LYS A 501 -39.25 2.36 11.04
C LYS A 501 -38.81 2.80 9.65
N SER A 502 -38.41 4.07 9.55
CA SER A 502 -37.87 4.66 8.32
C SER A 502 -36.61 3.96 7.82
N LEU A 503 -35.80 3.42 8.74
CA LEU A 503 -34.57 2.66 8.48
C LEU A 503 -34.46 1.48 9.46
N GLU A 504 -34.19 0.29 8.94
CA GLU A 504 -33.95 -0.90 9.76
C GLU A 504 -32.94 -1.85 9.12
N VAL A 505 -32.44 -2.77 9.94
CA VAL A 505 -31.53 -3.84 9.52
C VAL A 505 -32.24 -5.16 9.75
N THR A 506 -32.32 -5.98 8.72
CA THR A 506 -32.90 -7.32 8.76
C THR A 506 -31.88 -8.35 8.27
N GLY A 507 -32.29 -9.63 8.26
CA GLY A 507 -31.41 -10.74 7.88
C GLY A 507 -30.52 -11.26 9.00
N GLU A 508 -30.89 -11.02 10.27
CA GLU A 508 -30.19 -11.64 11.41
C GLU A 508 -30.20 -13.17 11.28
N GLY A 509 -29.01 -13.78 11.34
CA GLY A 509 -28.81 -15.23 11.10
C GLY A 509 -28.53 -15.63 9.64
N GLY A 510 -28.64 -14.69 8.69
CA GLY A 510 -28.25 -14.88 7.29
C GLY A 510 -26.77 -14.59 7.00
N LYS A 511 -26.34 -14.84 5.74
CA LYS A 511 -24.95 -14.60 5.30
C LYS A 511 -24.63 -13.12 5.00
N LYS A 512 -25.65 -12.28 4.80
CA LYS A 512 -25.52 -10.85 4.47
C LYS A 512 -26.55 -10.03 5.25
N PRO A 513 -26.18 -8.84 5.76
CA PRO A 513 -27.15 -7.91 6.33
C PRO A 513 -27.97 -7.26 5.23
N VAL A 514 -29.27 -7.09 5.47
CA VAL A 514 -30.17 -6.36 4.57
C VAL A 514 -30.55 -5.06 5.28
N ILE A 515 -30.25 -3.92 4.65
CA ILE A 515 -30.55 -2.60 5.20
C ILE A 515 -31.70 -2.05 4.39
N THR A 516 -32.80 -1.74 5.06
CA THR A 516 -34.06 -1.38 4.40
C THR A 516 -34.46 0.02 4.83
N ALA A 517 -34.82 0.87 3.87
CA ALA A 517 -35.48 2.14 4.11
C ALA A 517 -36.93 2.09 3.62
N THR A 518 -37.83 2.70 4.39
CA THR A 518 -39.27 2.73 4.11
C THR A 518 -39.75 4.18 4.12
N ALA A 519 -40.45 4.60 3.08
CA ALA A 519 -41.09 5.91 2.98
C ALA A 519 -42.58 5.74 2.63
N GLU A 520 -43.47 6.33 3.42
CA GLU A 520 -44.91 6.26 3.19
C GLU A 520 -45.28 6.93 1.84
N ALA A 521 -46.16 6.28 1.07
CA ALA A 521 -46.71 6.81 -0.18
C ALA A 521 -48.00 7.59 0.12
N PRO A 522 -47.96 8.95 0.09
CA PRO A 522 -49.10 9.74 0.54
C PRO A 522 -50.35 9.46 -0.29
N GLY A 523 -51.49 9.29 0.42
CA GLY A 523 -52.81 9.05 -0.17
C GLY A 523 -53.13 7.58 -0.51
N ARG A 524 -52.14 6.66 -0.48
CA ARG A 524 -52.35 5.26 -0.91
C ARG A 524 -52.61 4.29 0.25
N ASP A 525 -53.60 4.60 1.10
CA ASP A 525 -54.13 3.68 2.12
C ASP A 525 -53.06 2.92 2.93
N GLY A 526 -52.00 3.61 3.37
CA GLY A 526 -50.92 3.03 4.17
C GLY A 526 -49.87 2.22 3.39
N ALA A 527 -49.83 2.33 2.06
CA ALA A 527 -48.74 1.81 1.25
C ALA A 527 -47.43 2.60 1.43
N ALA A 528 -46.30 1.97 1.15
CA ALA A 528 -44.99 2.59 1.26
C ALA A 528 -44.06 2.16 0.13
N VAL A 529 -43.14 3.05 -0.25
CA VAL A 529 -41.99 2.74 -1.09
C VAL A 529 -40.87 2.22 -0.19
N VAL A 530 -40.32 1.07 -0.55
CA VAL A 530 -39.27 0.40 0.20
C VAL A 530 -38.05 0.22 -0.70
N GLY A 531 -36.88 0.54 -0.15
CA GLY A 531 -35.60 0.34 -0.81
C GLY A 531 -34.65 -0.49 0.03
N GLU A 532 -34.10 -1.56 -0.55
CA GLU A 532 -33.02 -2.34 0.06
C GLU A 532 -31.68 -1.82 -0.44
N PHE A 533 -30.79 -1.43 0.48
CA PHE A 533 -29.45 -0.95 0.12
C PHE A 533 -28.52 -2.11 -0.25
N ARG A 534 -27.66 -1.87 -1.24
CA ARG A 534 -26.53 -2.76 -1.53
C ARG A 534 -25.52 -2.70 -0.39
N ILE A 535 -25.14 -3.84 0.15
CA ILE A 535 -24.07 -3.89 1.16
C ILE A 535 -22.73 -3.43 0.58
N GLU A 536 -22.53 -3.65 -0.72
CA GLU A 536 -21.35 -3.21 -1.46
C GLU A 536 -21.26 -1.68 -1.51
N PHE A 537 -22.40 -0.97 -1.61
CA PHE A 537 -22.44 0.49 -1.50
C PHE A 537 -21.96 0.95 -0.11
N LEU A 538 -22.49 0.35 0.96
CA LEU A 538 -22.05 0.67 2.32
C LEU A 538 -20.54 0.41 2.51
N ASN A 539 -20.06 -0.76 2.06
CA ASN A 539 -18.65 -1.14 2.17
C ASN A 539 -17.73 -0.20 1.38
N ALA A 540 -18.16 0.27 0.21
CA ALA A 540 -17.42 1.25 -0.59
C ALA A 540 -17.25 2.60 0.14
N LEU A 541 -18.20 3.00 0.99
CA LEU A 541 -18.08 4.22 1.80
C LEU A 541 -16.97 4.12 2.85
N LEU A 542 -16.68 2.90 3.34
CA LEU A 542 -15.73 2.61 4.42
C LEU A 542 -14.29 2.53 3.93
N SER A 543 -14.06 2.16 2.67
CA SER A 543 -12.72 1.97 2.12
C SER A 543 -11.95 3.29 2.08
N ARG A 544 -10.88 3.39 2.88
CA ARG A 544 -10.09 4.61 3.05
C ARG A 544 -8.61 4.28 3.27
N GLN A 545 -7.75 4.89 2.47
CA GLN A 545 -6.31 4.65 2.55
C GLN A 545 -5.71 5.08 3.88
N GLY A 546 -4.86 4.23 4.45
CA GLY A 546 -4.17 4.49 5.71
C GLY A 546 -5.08 4.62 6.94
N MET A 547 -6.30 4.09 6.92
CA MET A 547 -7.13 3.91 8.12
C MET A 547 -6.97 2.52 8.76
N GLY A 548 -6.36 1.58 8.04
CA GLY A 548 -6.29 0.17 8.42
C GLY A 548 -7.60 -0.53 8.12
N ASP A 549 -8.11 -1.29 9.07
CA ASP A 549 -9.43 -1.89 8.99
C ASP A 549 -10.49 -0.90 9.45
N VAL A 550 -11.60 -0.81 8.71
CA VAL A 550 -12.77 0.00 9.07
C VAL A 550 -14.01 -0.89 9.10
N ARG A 551 -14.82 -0.78 10.16
CA ARG A 551 -16.08 -1.54 10.31
C ARG A 551 -17.22 -0.64 10.78
N VAL A 552 -18.42 -0.94 10.32
CA VAL A 552 -19.68 -0.39 10.85
C VAL A 552 -20.26 -1.44 11.80
N LEU A 553 -20.63 -1.00 12.99
CA LEU A 553 -21.21 -1.82 14.04
C LEU A 553 -22.64 -1.38 14.33
N ASP A 554 -23.53 -2.32 14.62
CA ASP A 554 -24.86 -2.06 15.13
C ASP A 554 -24.86 -1.62 16.61
N ALA A 555 -26.05 -1.41 17.17
CA ALA A 555 -26.26 -1.01 18.56
C ALA A 555 -25.69 -2.05 19.55
N GLU A 556 -25.76 -3.33 19.19
CA GLU A 556 -25.23 -4.48 19.95
C GLU A 556 -23.71 -4.67 19.76
N ASN A 557 -23.07 -3.82 18.96
CA ASN A 557 -21.66 -3.86 18.57
C ASN A 557 -21.28 -5.10 17.74
N ARG A 558 -22.20 -5.58 16.91
CA ARG A 558 -21.99 -6.60 15.88
C ARG A 558 -21.68 -5.93 14.55
N VAL A 559 -20.85 -6.57 13.73
CA VAL A 559 -20.39 -6.02 12.45
C VAL A 559 -21.48 -6.09 11.39
N ILE A 560 -21.84 -4.94 10.80
CA ILE A 560 -22.76 -4.87 9.66
C ILE A 560 -21.99 -4.80 8.34
N GLY A 561 -20.95 -3.97 8.28
CA GLY A 561 -20.17 -3.72 7.07
C GLY A 561 -18.70 -3.49 7.37
N GLY A 562 -17.86 -3.60 6.34
CA GLY A 562 -16.42 -3.42 6.45
C GLY A 562 -15.73 -3.12 5.12
N ASP A 563 -14.57 -2.47 5.21
CA ASP A 563 -13.72 -2.21 4.04
C ASP A 563 -12.93 -3.43 3.55
N SER A 564 -12.89 -4.50 4.34
CA SER A 564 -12.10 -5.70 4.12
C SER A 564 -12.68 -6.86 4.94
N GLY A 565 -12.23 -8.10 4.71
CA GLY A 565 -12.78 -9.35 5.26
C GLY A 565 -13.50 -9.25 6.62
N TYR A 566 -14.82 -9.45 6.60
CA TYR A 566 -15.67 -9.46 7.78
C TYR A 566 -16.76 -10.53 7.66
N LEU A 567 -17.26 -10.98 8.80
CA LEU A 567 -18.48 -11.79 8.87
C LEU A 567 -19.61 -10.90 9.40
N ALA A 568 -20.75 -10.92 8.72
CA ALA A 568 -21.92 -10.18 9.15
C ALA A 568 -22.39 -10.66 10.53
N PHE A 569 -22.82 -9.72 11.37
CA PHE A 569 -23.32 -9.92 12.73
C PHE A 569 -22.32 -10.54 13.73
N GLN A 570 -21.04 -10.71 13.37
CA GLN A 570 -20.03 -11.12 14.34
C GLN A 570 -19.77 -10.01 15.36
N LYS A 571 -19.49 -10.37 16.62
CA LYS A 571 -19.09 -9.38 17.64
C LYS A 571 -17.81 -8.67 17.23
N ALA A 572 -17.72 -7.38 17.55
CA ALA A 572 -16.51 -6.61 17.34
C ALA A 572 -15.28 -7.26 18.02
N PRO A 573 -14.08 -7.15 17.43
CA PRO A 573 -12.86 -7.67 18.04
C PRO A 573 -12.68 -7.24 19.50
N SER A 574 -12.27 -8.16 20.37
CA SER A 574 -12.18 -7.95 21.82
C SER A 574 -11.28 -6.79 22.25
N HIS A 575 -10.26 -6.46 21.44
CA HIS A 575 -9.39 -5.33 21.71
C HIS A 575 -10.08 -3.97 21.50
N LEU A 576 -11.23 -3.91 20.83
CA LEU A 576 -11.99 -2.67 20.65
C LEU A 576 -12.97 -2.40 21.80
N THR A 577 -13.27 -3.38 22.66
CA THR A 577 -14.30 -3.29 23.71
C THR A 577 -14.19 -2.02 24.57
N ALA A 578 -12.97 -1.62 24.95
CA ALA A 578 -12.75 -0.41 25.76
C ALA A 578 -13.12 0.90 25.04
N LEU A 579 -13.23 0.89 23.71
CA LEU A 579 -13.64 2.03 22.89
C LEU A 579 -15.15 2.08 22.68
N LEU A 580 -15.82 0.92 22.59
CA LEU A 580 -17.21 0.83 22.15
C LEU A 580 -18.21 1.55 23.08
N GLY A 581 -17.85 1.79 24.34
CA GLY A 581 -18.66 2.54 25.31
C GLY A 581 -18.54 4.07 25.20
N LYS A 582 -17.72 4.62 24.28
CA LYS A 582 -17.56 6.06 24.13
C LYS A 582 -18.76 6.67 23.41
N LYS A 583 -19.33 7.73 23.99
CA LYS A 583 -20.49 8.48 23.44
C LYS A 583 -20.10 9.41 22.29
N ASP A 584 -18.86 9.91 22.31
CA ASP A 584 -18.30 10.77 21.29
C ASP A 584 -17.16 10.08 20.54
N ALA A 585 -16.78 10.66 19.39
CA ALA A 585 -15.62 10.21 18.64
C ALA A 585 -14.36 10.21 19.52
N TYR A 586 -13.67 9.07 19.56
CA TYR A 586 -12.53 8.85 20.44
C TYR A 586 -11.48 8.00 19.73
N ALA A 587 -10.20 8.28 19.97
CA ALA A 587 -9.09 7.48 19.49
C ALA A 587 -8.04 7.32 20.57
N THR A 588 -7.34 6.18 20.54
CA THR A 588 -6.25 5.89 21.46
C THR A 588 -5.19 5.02 20.80
N VAL A 589 -4.02 4.97 21.45
CA VAL A 589 -2.99 3.98 21.15
C VAL A 589 -3.19 2.80 22.10
N GLN A 590 -3.47 1.62 21.54
CA GLN A 590 -3.56 0.39 22.32
C GLN A 590 -2.21 -0.31 22.31
N ARG A 591 -1.74 -0.70 23.50
CA ARG A 591 -0.46 -1.37 23.70
C ARG A 591 -0.74 -2.75 24.30
N GLY A 592 -0.77 -3.78 23.46
CA GLY A 592 -1.03 -5.17 23.86
C GLY A 592 -0.65 -6.12 22.73
N GLY A 593 0.54 -6.72 22.83
CA GLY A 593 1.19 -7.52 21.77
C GLY A 593 1.67 -6.67 20.59
N THR A 594 0.73 -6.06 19.86
CA THR A 594 0.99 -5.16 18.73
C THR A 594 0.51 -3.77 19.08
N VAL A 595 1.38 -2.76 18.98
CA VAL A 595 0.98 -1.36 19.12
C VAL A 595 0.07 -0.99 17.95
N ARG A 596 -1.12 -0.48 18.24
CA ARG A 596 -2.11 -0.10 17.24
C ARG A 596 -2.76 1.24 17.59
N VAL A 597 -3.16 1.97 16.55
CA VAL A 597 -4.00 3.16 16.70
C VAL A 597 -5.41 2.73 16.39
N ALA A 598 -6.33 2.92 17.32
CA ALA A 598 -7.73 2.53 17.18
C ALA A 598 -8.64 3.71 17.52
N ALA A 599 -9.76 3.80 16.81
CA ALA A 599 -10.73 4.87 16.95
C ALA A 599 -12.15 4.35 16.77
N VAL A 600 -13.09 5.05 17.40
CA VAL A 600 -14.52 4.83 17.34
C VAL A 600 -15.22 6.16 17.13
N ALA A 601 -16.29 6.16 16.34
CA ALA A 601 -17.18 7.28 16.16
C ALA A 601 -18.63 6.79 16.02
N PRO A 602 -19.47 6.97 17.05
CA PRO A 602 -20.91 6.77 16.95
C PRO A 602 -21.52 7.69 15.90
N PHE A 603 -22.70 7.32 15.38
CA PHE A 603 -23.49 8.23 14.55
C PHE A 603 -23.87 9.46 15.39
N THR A 604 -23.39 10.62 14.95
CA THR A 604 -23.72 11.92 15.55
C THR A 604 -24.50 12.75 14.53
N GLY A 605 -25.54 13.45 14.97
CA GLY A 605 -26.44 14.24 14.11
C GLY A 605 -27.89 13.73 14.09
N GLY A 606 -28.72 14.36 13.25
CA GLY A 606 -30.14 14.05 13.10
C GLY A 606 -30.46 13.19 11.86
N GLY A 607 -31.75 13.11 11.54
CA GLY A 607 -32.32 12.32 10.45
C GLY A 607 -32.58 10.86 10.81
N GLU A 608 -33.19 10.13 9.87
CA GLU A 608 -33.73 8.78 10.07
C GLU A 608 -32.67 7.76 10.51
N ALA A 609 -31.44 7.85 10.01
CA ALA A 609 -30.36 6.92 10.36
C ALA A 609 -29.94 6.98 11.83
N LYS A 610 -30.37 8.01 12.59
CA LYS A 610 -30.12 8.12 14.02
C LYS A 610 -30.73 6.95 14.80
N VAL A 611 -31.85 6.40 14.34
CA VAL A 611 -32.55 5.28 15.00
C VAL A 611 -31.69 4.01 15.07
N LEU A 612 -30.76 3.85 14.12
CA LEU A 612 -29.90 2.67 14.02
C LEU A 612 -28.86 2.59 15.15
N GLN A 613 -28.50 3.72 15.76
CA GLN A 613 -27.48 3.83 16.80
C GLN A 613 -26.12 3.19 16.43
N TRP A 614 -25.82 3.15 15.13
CA TRP A 614 -24.60 2.56 14.61
C TRP A 614 -23.34 3.31 15.03
N LYS A 615 -22.22 2.59 14.99
CA LYS A 615 -20.88 3.13 15.27
C LYS A 615 -19.91 2.71 14.19
N VAL A 616 -19.02 3.60 13.79
CA VAL A 616 -17.87 3.23 12.96
C VAL A 616 -16.64 3.07 13.84
N VAL A 617 -15.93 1.97 13.64
CA VAL A 617 -14.63 1.73 14.26
C VAL A 617 -13.57 1.64 13.18
N SER A 618 -12.35 2.04 13.52
CA SER A 618 -11.20 1.83 12.66
C SER A 618 -9.95 1.55 13.49
N TRP A 619 -9.06 0.70 12.99
CA TRP A 619 -7.80 0.43 13.64
C TRP A 619 -6.70 0.09 12.65
N GLN A 620 -5.46 0.46 12.97
CA GLN A 620 -4.30 0.08 12.18
C GLN A 620 -3.09 -0.24 13.08
N PRO A 621 -2.31 -1.28 12.74
CA PRO A 621 -1.03 -1.52 13.38
C PRO A 621 -0.08 -0.33 13.20
N ALA A 622 0.63 0.05 14.26
CA ALA A 622 1.59 1.15 14.18
C ALA A 622 2.79 0.81 13.26
N SER A 623 3.04 -0.48 13.00
CA SER A 623 4.03 -0.96 12.04
C SER A 623 3.69 -0.63 10.58
N GLY A 624 2.40 -0.43 10.27
CA GLY A 624 1.95 0.04 8.95
C GLY A 624 2.15 1.54 8.75
N LEU A 625 2.43 2.28 9.83
CA LEU A 625 2.69 3.72 9.78
C LEU A 625 4.17 3.96 9.51
N ALA A 626 4.47 4.98 8.70
CA ALA A 626 5.85 5.45 8.45
C ALA A 626 6.42 6.22 9.66
N ILE A 627 6.47 5.55 10.81
CA ILE A 627 7.02 6.02 12.09
C ILE A 627 8.55 5.75 12.09
N PRO A 628 9.38 6.66 12.63
CA PRO A 628 10.84 6.51 12.62
C PRO A 628 11.34 5.19 13.20
N GLU A 629 10.77 4.74 14.32
CA GLU A 629 11.15 3.52 15.03
C GLU A 629 10.96 2.26 14.15
N TYR A 630 9.79 2.11 13.52
CA TYR A 630 9.54 1.00 12.59
C TYR A 630 10.34 1.14 11.28
N SER A 631 10.57 2.37 10.82
CA SER A 631 11.42 2.61 9.64
C SER A 631 12.86 2.17 9.89
N LEU A 632 13.39 2.45 11.09
CA LEU A 632 14.71 2.00 11.51
C LEU A 632 14.77 0.48 11.62
N GLN A 633 13.77 -0.15 12.26
CA GLN A 633 13.65 -1.61 12.31
C GLN A 633 13.67 -2.24 10.92
N ASN A 634 12.87 -1.72 9.98
CA ASN A 634 12.79 -2.30 8.63
C ASN A 634 14.12 -2.13 7.89
N ARG A 635 14.82 -1.00 8.04
CA ARG A 635 16.16 -0.81 7.46
C ARG A 635 17.20 -1.74 8.08
N THR A 636 17.18 -1.98 9.40
CA THR A 636 18.11 -2.92 10.04
C THR A 636 17.83 -4.37 9.68
N VAL A 637 16.56 -4.78 9.62
CA VAL A 637 16.15 -6.11 9.13
C VAL A 637 16.61 -6.30 7.70
N LEU A 638 16.40 -5.32 6.82
CA LEU A 638 16.84 -5.39 5.44
C LEU A 638 18.35 -5.54 5.34
N ALA A 639 19.13 -4.78 6.11
CA ALA A 639 20.59 -4.90 6.14
C ALA A 639 21.03 -6.30 6.61
N GLY A 640 20.41 -6.84 7.66
CA GLY A 640 20.67 -8.20 8.14
C GLY A 640 20.29 -9.28 7.11
N LEU A 641 19.16 -9.12 6.42
CA LEU A 641 18.71 -10.03 5.36
C LEU A 641 19.67 -10.01 4.17
N LEU A 642 20.10 -8.83 3.72
CA LEU A 642 21.09 -8.69 2.65
C LEU A 642 22.43 -9.33 3.03
N GLY A 643 22.86 -9.16 4.28
CA GLY A 643 24.05 -9.84 4.82
C GLY A 643 23.94 -11.36 4.78
N LEU A 644 22.81 -11.90 5.26
CA LEU A 644 22.52 -13.33 5.24
C LEU A 644 22.48 -13.88 3.82
N THR A 645 21.81 -13.20 2.89
CA THR A 645 21.71 -13.61 1.49
C THR A 645 23.08 -13.59 0.81
N ALA A 646 23.89 -12.55 1.00
CA ALA A 646 25.24 -12.47 0.45
C ALA A 646 26.14 -13.59 1.00
N ALA A 647 26.06 -13.85 2.31
CA ALA A 647 26.79 -14.93 2.96
C ALA A 647 26.40 -16.31 2.40
N ALA A 648 25.10 -16.61 2.33
CA ALA A 648 24.60 -17.88 1.81
C ALA A 648 24.98 -18.09 0.34
N ALA A 649 24.84 -17.07 -0.51
CA ALA A 649 25.20 -17.14 -1.92
C ALA A 649 26.70 -17.38 -2.12
N CYS A 650 27.56 -16.62 -1.45
CA CYS A 650 29.01 -16.73 -1.63
C CYS A 650 29.59 -18.00 -1.02
N LEU A 651 29.16 -18.38 0.20
CA LEU A 651 29.63 -19.61 0.84
C LEU A 651 29.06 -20.85 0.15
N GLY A 652 27.82 -20.79 -0.35
CA GLY A 652 27.22 -21.82 -1.18
C GLY A 652 27.97 -22.01 -2.50
N TRP A 653 28.31 -20.90 -3.18
CA TRP A 653 29.17 -20.94 -4.36
C TRP A 653 30.51 -21.60 -4.04
N LEU A 654 31.20 -21.13 -2.99
CA LEU A 654 32.51 -21.67 -2.59
C LEU A 654 32.43 -23.16 -2.21
N HIS A 655 31.32 -23.58 -1.62
CA HIS A 655 31.06 -24.99 -1.32
C HIS A 655 31.01 -25.84 -2.61
N ILE A 656 30.28 -25.37 -3.62
CA ILE A 656 30.06 -26.10 -4.88
C ILE A 656 31.31 -26.11 -5.76
N VAL A 657 31.99 -24.97 -5.92
CA VAL A 657 33.09 -24.80 -6.88
C VAL A 657 34.45 -25.20 -6.27
N VAL A 658 34.66 -25.03 -4.96
CA VAL A 658 35.98 -25.24 -4.35
C VAL A 658 35.98 -26.43 -3.41
N VAL A 659 35.11 -26.43 -2.40
CA VAL A 659 35.19 -27.43 -1.32
C VAL A 659 34.82 -28.83 -1.80
N ARG A 660 33.74 -28.96 -2.56
CA ARG A 660 33.31 -30.27 -3.07
C ARG A 660 34.34 -30.86 -4.05
N PRO A 661 34.87 -30.12 -5.05
CA PRO A 661 35.92 -30.62 -5.94
C PRO A 661 37.25 -30.90 -5.23
N LEU A 662 37.67 -30.04 -4.29
CA LEU A 662 38.91 -30.25 -3.55
C LEU A 662 38.90 -31.53 -2.69
N ARG A 663 37.74 -31.88 -2.12
CA ARG A 663 37.57 -33.12 -1.35
C ARG A 663 37.67 -34.36 -2.24
N GLU A 664 37.08 -34.29 -3.42
CA GLU A 664 37.17 -35.39 -4.40
C GLU A 664 38.61 -35.53 -4.92
N LEU A 665 39.26 -34.40 -5.22
CA LEU A 665 40.67 -34.39 -5.60
C LEU A 665 41.58 -34.97 -4.51
N ALA A 666 41.35 -34.65 -3.23
CA ALA A 666 42.12 -35.22 -2.13
C ALA A 666 41.99 -36.75 -2.07
N ARG A 667 40.77 -37.29 -2.22
CA ARG A 667 40.53 -38.74 -2.27
C ARG A 667 41.21 -39.40 -3.47
N GLN A 668 41.16 -38.76 -4.63
CA GLN A 668 41.80 -39.23 -5.85
C GLN A 668 43.34 -39.21 -5.77
N ALA A 669 43.90 -38.17 -5.17
CA ALA A 669 45.35 -38.07 -4.95
C ALA A 669 45.85 -39.17 -3.99
N GLU A 670 45.11 -39.43 -2.90
CA GLU A 670 45.46 -40.47 -1.93
C GLU A 670 45.37 -41.88 -2.51
N THR A 671 44.33 -42.18 -3.29
CA THR A 671 44.17 -43.48 -3.98
C THR A 671 45.27 -43.71 -5.01
N LEU A 672 45.62 -42.68 -5.79
CA LEU A 672 46.74 -42.73 -6.74
C LEU A 672 48.07 -42.95 -6.02
N ALA A 673 48.31 -42.24 -4.91
CA ALA A 673 49.50 -42.42 -4.07
C ALA A 673 49.56 -43.81 -3.42
N GLY A 674 48.40 -44.38 -3.07
CA GLY A 674 48.24 -45.75 -2.59
C GLY A 674 48.37 -46.84 -3.67
N GLY A 675 48.72 -46.47 -4.90
CA GLY A 675 49.05 -47.42 -5.97
C GLY A 675 47.92 -47.71 -6.96
N ASP A 676 46.73 -47.11 -6.84
CA ASP A 676 45.70 -47.24 -7.87
C ASP A 676 46.10 -46.49 -9.14
N ARG A 677 46.53 -47.25 -10.15
CA ARG A 677 46.90 -46.69 -11.45
C ARG A 677 45.85 -46.96 -12.53
N LYS A 678 44.81 -47.74 -12.24
CA LYS A 678 43.80 -48.15 -13.24
C LYS A 678 42.76 -47.06 -13.44
N THR A 679 42.46 -46.31 -12.39
CA THR A 679 41.49 -45.21 -12.45
C THR A 679 42.08 -44.00 -13.18
N VAL A 680 41.44 -43.58 -14.27
CA VAL A 680 41.82 -42.37 -15.02
C VAL A 680 41.28 -41.13 -14.32
N LEU A 681 42.13 -40.12 -14.12
CA LEU A 681 41.77 -38.87 -13.47
C LEU A 681 41.35 -37.84 -14.52
N TYR A 682 40.04 -37.63 -14.68
CA TYR A 682 39.50 -36.65 -15.63
C TYR A 682 39.47 -35.23 -15.03
N PRO A 683 40.19 -34.25 -15.61
CA PRO A 683 40.09 -32.85 -15.19
C PRO A 683 38.73 -32.27 -15.62
N ARG A 684 37.74 -32.30 -14.71
CA ARG A 684 36.39 -31.78 -14.98
C ARG A 684 36.24 -30.27 -14.84
N HIS A 685 37.18 -29.62 -14.15
CA HIS A 685 37.13 -28.20 -13.82
C HIS A 685 38.26 -27.44 -14.53
N HIS A 686 38.04 -26.18 -14.90
CA HIS A 686 39.03 -25.32 -15.56
C HIS A 686 39.76 -24.38 -14.59
N ASP A 687 39.75 -24.71 -13.30
CA ASP A 687 40.31 -23.94 -12.19
C ASP A 687 41.62 -24.54 -11.64
N GLU A 688 42.12 -23.99 -10.53
CA GLU A 688 43.33 -24.51 -9.87
C GLU A 688 43.18 -25.98 -9.42
N VAL A 689 41.97 -26.42 -9.06
CA VAL A 689 41.69 -27.82 -8.67
C VAL A 689 41.80 -28.74 -9.88
N GLY A 690 41.19 -28.36 -11.01
CA GLY A 690 41.31 -29.10 -12.26
C GLY A 690 42.72 -29.14 -12.83
N ALA A 691 43.50 -28.07 -12.64
CA ALA A 691 44.90 -28.03 -13.05
C ALA A 691 45.79 -28.98 -12.21
N VAL A 692 45.53 -29.13 -10.91
CA VAL A 692 46.17 -30.15 -10.07
C VAL A 692 45.73 -31.55 -10.49
N ALA A 693 44.43 -31.77 -10.77
CA ALA A 693 43.93 -33.07 -11.26
C ALA A 693 44.62 -33.50 -12.56
N ARG A 694 44.80 -32.57 -13.51
CA ARG A 694 45.54 -32.81 -14.75
C ARG A 694 46.99 -33.19 -14.50
N SER A 695 47.63 -32.54 -13.53
CA SER A 695 49.01 -32.83 -13.16
C SER A 695 49.15 -34.21 -12.52
N LEU A 696 48.18 -34.63 -11.69
CA LEU A 696 48.12 -35.98 -11.14
C LEU A 696 47.93 -37.05 -12.22
N GLU A 697 47.12 -36.80 -13.24
CA GLU A 697 46.95 -37.71 -14.37
C GLU A 697 48.26 -37.90 -15.16
N LEU A 698 49.01 -36.82 -15.41
CA LEU A 698 50.33 -36.90 -16.04
C LEU A 698 51.32 -37.70 -15.20
N ILE A 699 51.32 -37.50 -13.87
CA ILE A 699 52.13 -38.29 -12.93
C ILE A 699 51.73 -39.78 -12.97
N ARG A 700 50.42 -40.09 -13.03
CA ARG A 700 49.93 -41.47 -13.16
C ARG A 700 50.48 -42.13 -14.42
N GLN A 701 50.44 -41.45 -15.56
CA GLN A 701 50.95 -41.94 -16.84
C GLN A 701 52.47 -42.18 -16.81
N GLN A 702 53.25 -41.24 -16.25
CA GLN A 702 54.71 -41.38 -16.11
C GLN A 702 55.09 -42.62 -15.29
N LEU A 703 54.41 -42.85 -14.16
CA LEU A 703 54.65 -44.01 -13.30
C LEU A 703 54.19 -45.33 -13.96
N GLN A 704 53.13 -45.33 -14.77
CA GLN A 704 52.78 -46.49 -15.60
C GLN A 704 53.85 -46.79 -16.67
N GLY A 705 54.43 -45.75 -17.26
CA GLY A 705 55.53 -45.86 -18.22
C GLY A 705 56.79 -46.47 -17.60
N GLN A 706 57.20 -46.02 -16.41
CA GLN A 706 58.35 -46.59 -15.66
C GLN A 706 58.16 -48.08 -15.36
N ARG A 707 56.95 -48.52 -14.98
CA ARG A 707 56.67 -49.94 -14.72
C ARG A 707 56.74 -50.78 -15.99
N ARG A 708 56.17 -50.30 -17.11
CA ARG A 708 56.27 -51.00 -18.41
C ARG A 708 57.70 -51.08 -18.93
N GLY A 709 58.53 -50.06 -18.71
CA GLY A 709 59.95 -50.10 -19.05
C GLY A 709 60.75 -51.10 -18.20
N ARG A 710 60.35 -51.29 -16.93
CA ARG A 710 60.95 -52.27 -16.02
C ARG A 710 60.52 -53.71 -16.34
N ASP A 711 59.26 -53.92 -16.73
CA ASP A 711 58.71 -55.23 -17.09
C ASP A 711 58.99 -55.63 -18.56
N GLY A 712 59.29 -54.68 -19.44
CA GLY A 712 59.56 -54.89 -20.87
C GLY A 712 61.01 -55.21 -21.23
N GLY A 713 61.95 -55.07 -20.27
CA GLY A 713 63.37 -55.37 -20.47
C GLY A 713 63.73 -56.86 -20.59
N THR A 714 62.75 -57.77 -20.53
CA THR A 714 62.94 -59.23 -20.49
C THR A 714 62.35 -59.99 -21.69
N ARG A 715 62.14 -59.34 -22.85
CA ARG A 715 61.74 -60.05 -24.09
C ARG A 715 62.83 -59.99 -25.16
N THR A 716 63.68 -61.03 -25.19
CA THR A 716 64.56 -61.37 -26.32
C THR A 716 63.72 -62.03 -27.43
N PRO A 717 63.80 -61.62 -28.71
CA PRO A 717 63.19 -62.35 -29.82
C PRO A 717 64.05 -63.58 -30.17
N ALA A 718 63.41 -64.76 -30.27
CA ALA A 718 64.05 -66.01 -30.67
C ALA A 718 64.51 -65.92 -32.14
N GLY A 719 65.83 -66.01 -32.34
CA GLY A 719 66.48 -66.11 -33.63
C GLY A 719 66.40 -67.52 -34.21
N VAL A 720 66.02 -67.54 -35.48
CA VAL A 720 65.95 -68.65 -36.43
C VAL A 720 67.30 -69.39 -36.55
N GLY A 721 67.25 -70.73 -36.52
CA GLY A 721 68.38 -71.61 -36.74
C GLY A 721 68.77 -71.76 -38.21
N ARG A 722 70.05 -72.07 -38.46
CA ARG A 722 70.61 -72.44 -39.76
C ARG A 722 71.16 -73.87 -39.69
N ASN A 723 70.45 -74.79 -40.34
CA ASN A 723 70.91 -75.84 -41.28
C ASN A 723 69.82 -76.88 -41.46
#